data_AF-U1N2I5-F1
#
_entry.id   AF-U1N2I5-F1
#
_cell.length_a   1.000
_cell.length_b   1.000
_cell.length_c   1.000
_cell.angle_alpha   90.00
_cell.angle_beta   90.00
_cell.angle_gamma   90.00
#
_symmetry.space_group_name_H-M   'P 1'
#
loop_
_entity.id
_entity.type
_entity.pdbx_description
1 polymer ?
#
loop_
_entity_poly.entity_id
_entity_poly.type
_entity_poly.pdbx_seq_one_letter_code
_entity_poly.pdbx_strand_id
1 'polypeptide(L)'
;MLQNRRRVAAGCWAVAGLPILASFVQATVALFETTATTIPLIGSLTQFLWSVSVFRTAGNIFRSSSTIVFILFVLIALAWIAQGIGLFALQHRVMTLGATGFVTLFLVLFELVYLPIASAGIPAVQTAGFLFVPIGTAAMSWAASLVFDWNVTLDSEAAEALSTARESTQQALTTFDDQVERVVDEQVRSSLRAVAPEAVAAFESECSEFRERCQTVQDKADAVVDGSISSRERHDTAAQLQADAAKLNEVAEETAVRLISTLKRRLRDEIKEQYSDVHYVSRFNREYKIRNLRTHNSVSPPTIDGPAIQIGGAQHEIATRLIETIETNPDGLAAVAGAVDAIDTHLEAVEETLQTHEEPIAESLDTAENAIETTATNLNKLEGPAQERLEAYLLEGRTPELSANESLPTKPIVDDHRKEALEALHECRFDAATQSADTAETEAKEIVQIAEFFGQSVTATIEYGSGSIPVPSSIDTDLIEKLRVPFERSYQIEYQVVDDVLNLTERSDSEMESGAGNATSGVTGAERSRTADGTGEHAALTGGTPRDTEVPQDDVLYVLGELQASAASQRGKNTVELQTERLPAKFIKPAVLTEIKSFAERQGDVVQVTIPSNPPPGFLSIEVADGVSPRRVMKQLQSAYA
;
A
#
# COMPACT_ATOMS: atom_id res chain seq x y z
N MET A 1 43.14 -38.33 45.36
CA MET A 1 43.22 -39.00 44.03
C MET A 1 44.18 -38.30 43.05
N LEU A 2 44.23 -36.97 43.00
CA LEU A 2 45.11 -36.16 42.13
C LEU A 2 46.61 -36.54 42.18
N GLN A 3 47.17 -36.67 43.38
CA GLN A 3 48.56 -37.10 43.56
C GLN A 3 48.84 -38.52 43.03
N ASN A 4 47.82 -39.39 43.02
CA ASN A 4 47.97 -40.75 42.52
C ASN A 4 48.04 -40.77 40.99
N ARG A 5 47.23 -39.96 40.30
CA ARG A 5 47.25 -39.84 38.83
C ARG A 5 48.56 -39.25 38.30
N ARG A 6 49.09 -38.20 38.95
CA ARG A 6 50.41 -37.65 38.59
C ARG A 6 51.55 -38.65 38.78
N ARG A 7 51.50 -39.48 39.85
CA ARG A 7 52.50 -40.53 40.09
C ARG A 7 52.39 -41.67 39.07
N VAL A 8 51.17 -42.06 38.69
CA VAL A 8 50.96 -43.06 37.62
C VAL A 8 51.45 -42.53 36.28
N ALA A 9 51.14 -41.28 35.93
CA ALA A 9 51.63 -40.65 34.70
C ALA A 9 53.16 -40.55 34.67
N ALA A 10 53.80 -40.17 35.79
CA ALA A 10 55.26 -40.17 35.92
C ALA A 10 55.86 -41.58 35.79
N GLY A 11 55.21 -42.59 36.37
CA GLY A 11 55.60 -43.99 36.21
C GLY A 11 55.53 -44.46 34.76
N CYS A 12 54.41 -44.20 34.07
CA CYS A 12 54.24 -44.54 32.66
C CYS A 12 55.25 -43.80 31.76
N TRP A 13 55.48 -42.51 31.98
CA TRP A 13 56.48 -41.73 31.24
C TRP A 13 57.91 -42.26 31.44
N ALA A 14 58.26 -42.59 32.69
CA ALA A 14 59.57 -43.15 33.01
C ALA A 14 59.77 -44.54 32.38
N VAL A 15 58.75 -45.41 32.41
CA VAL A 15 58.79 -46.74 31.77
C VAL A 15 58.93 -46.60 30.25
N ALA A 16 58.20 -45.69 29.62
CA ALA A 16 58.36 -45.39 28.20
C ALA A 16 59.75 -44.84 27.85
N GLY A 17 60.39 -44.12 28.78
CA GLY A 17 61.73 -43.55 28.59
C GLY A 17 62.85 -44.58 28.54
N LEU A 18 62.69 -45.75 29.18
CA LEU A 18 63.78 -46.73 29.28
C LEU A 18 64.26 -47.24 27.91
N PRO A 19 63.39 -47.70 27.00
CA PRO A 19 63.82 -48.14 25.67
C PRO A 19 64.32 -46.98 24.80
N ILE A 20 63.70 -45.80 24.92
CA ILE A 20 64.09 -44.59 24.17
C ILE A 20 65.51 -44.16 24.54
N LEU A 21 65.82 -44.12 25.84
CA LEU A 21 67.17 -43.79 26.34
C LEU A 21 68.19 -44.85 25.93
N ALA A 22 67.83 -46.13 25.95
CA ALA A 22 68.71 -47.20 25.47
C ALA A 22 69.06 -47.03 23.98
N SER A 23 68.07 -46.78 23.12
CA SER A 23 68.28 -46.51 21.70
C SER A 23 69.01 -45.19 21.45
N PHE A 24 68.75 -44.16 22.25
CA PHE A 24 69.46 -42.88 22.19
C PHE A 24 70.95 -43.02 22.51
N VAL A 25 71.29 -43.74 23.58
CA VAL A 25 72.70 -44.01 23.94
C VAL A 25 73.37 -44.81 22.83
N GLN A 26 72.69 -45.83 22.28
CA GLN A 26 73.21 -46.58 21.13
C GLN A 26 73.43 -45.69 19.90
N ALA A 27 72.48 -44.81 19.58
CA ALA A 27 72.58 -43.86 18.46
C ALA A 27 73.74 -42.89 18.65
N THR A 28 73.90 -42.34 19.87
CA THR A 28 74.95 -41.37 20.20
C THR A 28 76.34 -42.03 20.14
N VAL A 29 76.48 -43.22 20.71
CA VAL A 29 77.72 -44.00 20.65
C VAL A 29 78.11 -44.35 19.21
N ALA A 30 77.12 -44.72 18.39
CA ALA A 30 77.35 -45.02 16.97
C ALA A 30 77.73 -43.78 16.16
N LEU A 31 77.15 -42.61 16.47
CA LEU A 31 77.39 -41.35 15.76
C LEU A 31 78.74 -40.70 16.11
N PHE A 32 79.26 -40.94 17.32
CA PHE A 32 80.52 -40.37 17.80
C PHE A 32 81.70 -41.36 17.84
N GLU A 33 81.52 -42.60 17.38
CA GLU A 33 82.55 -43.66 17.34
C GLU A 33 83.32 -43.89 18.67
N THR A 34 82.70 -43.59 19.82
CA THR A 34 83.34 -43.68 21.15
C THR A 34 83.01 -45.00 21.86
N THR A 35 83.94 -45.57 22.63
CA THR A 35 83.73 -46.83 23.36
C THR A 35 82.97 -46.60 24.67
N ALA A 36 81.78 -47.22 24.81
CA ALA A 36 80.79 -46.98 25.88
C ALA A 36 81.15 -47.52 27.28
N THR A 37 82.43 -47.70 27.62
CA THR A 37 82.87 -48.33 28.89
C THR A 37 83.03 -47.38 30.08
N THR A 38 82.77 -46.08 29.93
CA THR A 38 83.06 -45.06 30.96
C THR A 38 81.87 -44.56 31.79
N ILE A 39 80.65 -45.10 31.62
CA ILE A 39 79.47 -44.67 32.40
C ILE A 39 78.99 -45.78 33.37
N PRO A 40 79.19 -45.63 34.69
CA PRO A 40 79.10 -46.74 35.66
C PRO A 40 77.69 -47.32 35.86
N LEU A 41 76.62 -46.52 35.68
CA LEU A 41 75.23 -47.00 35.78
C LEU A 41 74.77 -47.82 34.57
N ILE A 42 75.45 -47.69 33.42
CA ILE A 42 75.11 -48.37 32.15
C ILE A 42 75.83 -49.72 32.06
N GLY A 43 76.96 -49.89 32.74
CA GLY A 43 77.77 -51.12 32.74
C GLY A 43 77.03 -52.37 33.25
N SER A 44 76.20 -52.25 34.29
CA SER A 44 75.47 -53.40 34.84
C SER A 44 74.29 -53.84 33.95
N LEU A 45 73.58 -52.87 33.35
CA LEU A 45 72.45 -53.14 32.46
C LEU A 45 72.93 -53.73 31.12
N THR A 46 74.05 -53.22 30.60
CA THR A 46 74.66 -53.72 29.36
C THR A 46 75.19 -55.14 29.52
N GLN A 47 75.79 -55.50 30.66
CA GLN A 47 76.23 -56.88 30.92
C GLN A 47 75.07 -57.88 30.94
N PHE A 48 73.93 -57.51 31.54
CA PHE A 48 72.74 -58.34 31.57
C PHE A 48 72.09 -58.46 30.17
N LEU A 49 71.99 -57.36 29.42
CA LEU A 49 71.41 -57.35 28.07
C LEU A 49 72.27 -58.14 27.06
N TRP A 50 73.60 -58.10 27.18
CA TRP A 50 74.52 -58.83 26.30
C TRP A 50 74.53 -60.37 26.52
N SER A 51 73.90 -60.83 27.60
CA SER A 51 73.71 -62.26 27.88
C SER A 51 72.60 -62.91 27.04
N VAL A 52 71.71 -62.10 26.45
CA VAL A 52 70.58 -62.54 25.63
C VAL A 52 70.91 -62.33 24.14
N SER A 53 70.72 -63.37 23.32
CA SER A 53 71.15 -63.40 21.91
C SER A 53 70.53 -62.28 21.06
N VAL A 54 69.27 -61.90 21.35
CA VAL A 54 68.57 -60.82 20.65
C VAL A 54 69.31 -59.50 20.70
N PHE A 55 69.75 -59.06 21.87
CA PHE A 55 70.35 -57.72 22.03
C PHE A 55 71.73 -57.62 21.39
N ARG A 56 72.47 -58.74 21.32
CA ARG A 56 73.75 -58.80 20.59
C ARG A 56 73.54 -58.64 19.09
N THR A 57 72.56 -59.36 18.52
CA THR A 57 72.20 -59.26 17.10
C THR A 57 71.63 -57.87 16.78
N ALA A 58 70.78 -57.32 17.65
CA ALA A 58 70.26 -55.97 17.53
C ALA A 58 71.36 -54.90 17.47
N GLY A 59 72.36 -54.99 18.36
CA GLY A 59 73.49 -54.04 18.37
C GLY A 59 74.29 -54.03 17.06
N ASN A 60 74.42 -55.18 16.39
CA ASN A 60 75.10 -55.27 15.10
C ASN A 60 74.27 -54.66 13.96
N ILE A 61 72.97 -54.96 13.90
CA ILE A 61 72.06 -54.40 12.90
C ILE A 61 71.97 -52.87 13.03
N PHE A 62 71.93 -52.39 14.27
CA PHE A 62 71.88 -50.97 14.56
C PHE A 62 73.16 -50.23 14.11
N ARG A 63 74.35 -50.81 14.31
CA ARG A 63 75.62 -50.23 13.82
C ARG A 63 75.69 -50.14 12.29
N SER A 64 74.99 -51.02 11.58
CA SER A 64 74.91 -50.98 10.11
C SER A 64 73.85 -50.01 9.56
N SER A 65 73.13 -49.29 10.43
CA SER A 65 72.08 -48.36 10.03
C SER A 65 72.62 -47.01 9.55
N SER A 66 71.84 -46.29 8.74
CA SER A 66 72.20 -44.97 8.21
C SER A 66 72.25 -43.89 9.31
N THR A 67 73.11 -42.88 9.14
CA THR A 67 73.18 -41.69 10.01
C THR A 67 71.83 -41.00 10.22
N ILE A 68 70.95 -41.03 9.22
CA ILE A 68 69.58 -40.48 9.30
C ILE A 68 68.77 -41.20 10.40
N VAL A 69 68.93 -42.52 10.53
CA VAL A 69 68.26 -43.31 11.57
C VAL A 69 68.72 -42.88 12.95
N PHE A 70 70.03 -42.64 13.14
CA PHE A 70 70.55 -42.15 14.41
C PHE A 70 70.01 -40.77 14.79
N ILE A 71 69.94 -39.84 13.83
CA ILE A 71 69.34 -38.51 14.03
C ILE A 71 67.87 -38.64 14.44
N LEU A 72 67.10 -39.54 13.81
CA LEU A 72 65.70 -39.75 14.16
C LEU A 72 65.52 -40.30 15.59
N PHE A 73 66.37 -41.23 16.06
CA PHE A 73 66.34 -41.68 17.46
C PHE A 73 66.70 -40.56 18.45
N VAL A 74 67.61 -39.66 18.08
CA VAL A 74 67.92 -38.46 18.88
C VAL A 74 66.69 -37.53 18.96
N LEU A 75 66.02 -37.28 17.83
CA LEU A 75 64.80 -36.46 17.81
C LEU A 75 63.66 -37.08 18.64
N ILE A 76 63.50 -38.40 18.60
CA ILE A 76 62.52 -39.12 19.42
C ILE A 76 62.83 -38.96 20.91
N ALA A 77 64.11 -39.04 21.30
CA ALA A 77 64.52 -38.80 22.69
C ALA A 77 64.23 -37.36 23.14
N LEU A 78 64.49 -36.38 22.26
CA LEU A 78 64.13 -34.99 22.51
C LEU A 78 62.62 -34.80 22.62
N ALA A 79 61.82 -35.50 21.81
CA ALA A 79 60.36 -35.46 21.90
C ALA A 79 59.84 -36.10 23.19
N TRP A 80 60.45 -37.19 23.67
CA TRP A 80 60.12 -37.79 24.97
C TRP A 80 60.46 -36.84 26.14
N ILE A 81 61.58 -36.11 26.06
CA ILE A 81 61.92 -35.05 27.01
C ILE A 81 60.89 -33.92 26.92
N ALA A 82 60.54 -33.47 25.72
CA ALA A 82 59.54 -32.44 25.50
C ALA A 82 58.15 -32.85 26.03
N GLN A 83 57.79 -34.13 25.88
CA GLN A 83 56.58 -34.71 26.49
C GLN A 83 56.64 -34.62 28.03
N GLY A 84 57.78 -34.95 28.64
CA GLY A 84 57.98 -34.85 30.09
C GLY A 84 57.92 -33.40 30.60
N ILE A 85 58.56 -32.47 29.89
CA ILE A 85 58.48 -31.03 30.17
C ILE A 85 57.04 -30.55 30.04
N GLY A 86 56.33 -30.95 28.99
CA GLY A 86 54.93 -30.64 28.75
C GLY A 86 54.01 -31.15 29.87
N LEU A 87 54.23 -32.38 30.37
CA LEU A 87 53.47 -32.97 31.48
C LEU A 87 53.76 -32.26 32.82
N PHE A 88 55.03 -32.12 33.18
CA PHE A 88 55.39 -31.83 34.58
C PHE A 88 55.80 -30.38 34.84
N ALA A 89 56.38 -29.69 33.85
CA ALA A 89 56.87 -28.33 34.01
C ALA A 89 55.90 -27.29 33.46
N LEU A 90 55.45 -27.47 32.20
CA LEU A 90 54.60 -26.51 31.51
C LEU A 90 53.10 -26.80 31.69
N GLN A 91 52.74 -28.05 31.98
CA GLN A 91 51.34 -28.52 32.03
C GLN A 91 50.56 -28.15 30.75
N HIS A 92 51.21 -28.20 29.58
CA HIS A 92 50.61 -27.78 28.31
C HIS A 92 50.11 -28.98 27.50
N ARG A 93 48.78 -29.14 27.41
CA ARG A 93 48.13 -30.32 26.81
C ARG A 93 48.48 -30.54 25.34
N VAL A 94 48.32 -29.51 24.50
CA VAL A 94 48.57 -29.60 23.05
C VAL A 94 50.03 -29.99 22.74
N MET A 95 51.00 -29.29 23.35
CA MET A 95 52.42 -29.62 23.23
C MET A 95 52.72 -31.06 23.67
N THR A 96 52.12 -31.50 24.77
CA THR A 96 52.33 -32.85 25.30
C THR A 96 51.76 -33.92 24.38
N LEU A 97 50.56 -33.73 23.84
CA LEU A 97 49.94 -34.66 22.88
C LEU A 97 50.72 -34.68 21.56
N GLY A 98 51.18 -33.53 21.08
CA GLY A 98 52.05 -33.42 19.91
C GLY A 98 53.38 -34.16 20.09
N ALA A 99 54.04 -33.96 21.24
CA ALA A 99 55.27 -34.67 21.60
C ALA A 99 55.05 -36.18 21.76
N THR A 100 53.92 -36.60 22.36
CA THR A 100 53.50 -38.00 22.47
C THR A 100 53.31 -38.63 21.09
N GLY A 101 52.65 -37.91 20.17
CA GLY A 101 52.52 -38.32 18.77
C GLY A 101 53.89 -38.50 18.10
N PHE A 102 54.83 -37.59 18.31
CA PHE A 102 56.19 -37.73 17.78
C PHE A 102 56.95 -38.92 18.41
N VAL A 103 56.76 -39.19 19.71
CA VAL A 103 57.33 -40.38 20.37
C VAL A 103 56.82 -41.68 19.75
N THR A 104 55.59 -41.73 19.22
CA THR A 104 55.09 -42.93 18.52
C THR A 104 55.89 -43.27 17.25
N LEU A 105 56.62 -42.30 16.67
CA LEU A 105 57.55 -42.57 15.57
C LEU A 105 58.64 -43.57 15.96
N PHE A 106 58.95 -43.70 17.26
CA PHE A 106 59.80 -44.75 17.80
C PHE A 106 59.34 -46.14 17.37
N LEU A 107 58.03 -46.40 17.35
CA LEU A 107 57.51 -47.69 16.95
C LEU A 107 57.85 -48.00 15.50
N VAL A 108 57.57 -47.06 14.60
CA VAL A 108 57.84 -47.23 13.17
C VAL A 108 59.34 -47.36 12.91
N LEU A 109 60.15 -46.51 13.55
CA LEU A 109 61.59 -46.49 13.36
C LEU A 109 62.28 -47.73 13.93
N PHE A 110 61.85 -48.18 15.11
CA PHE A 110 62.38 -49.38 15.75
C PHE A 110 62.06 -50.63 14.94
N GLU A 111 60.82 -50.79 14.50
CA GLU A 111 60.43 -51.91 13.63
C GLU A 111 61.21 -51.90 12.32
N LEU A 112 61.34 -50.74 11.65
CA LEU A 112 62.08 -50.62 10.39
C LEU A 112 63.55 -51.05 10.52
N VAL A 113 64.20 -50.69 11.62
CA VAL A 113 65.62 -51.00 11.86
C VAL A 113 65.82 -52.45 12.28
N TYR A 114 64.92 -52.99 13.11
CA TYR A 114 65.12 -54.28 13.76
C TYR A 114 64.32 -55.44 13.16
N LEU A 115 63.50 -55.21 12.13
CA LEU A 115 62.82 -56.27 11.37
C LEU A 115 63.75 -57.44 10.94
N PRO A 116 65.03 -57.21 10.55
CA PRO A 116 65.93 -58.30 10.19
C PRO A 116 66.26 -59.28 11.33
N ILE A 117 65.94 -58.97 12.59
CA ILE A 117 66.11 -59.89 13.73
C ILE A 117 65.20 -61.12 13.59
N ALA A 118 64.03 -60.97 12.95
CA ALA A 118 63.09 -62.06 12.76
C ALA A 118 63.65 -63.21 11.90
N SER A 119 64.61 -62.92 11.01
CA SER A 119 65.30 -63.91 10.17
C SER A 119 66.65 -64.37 10.73
N ALA A 120 67.06 -63.89 11.91
CA ALA A 120 68.40 -64.13 12.47
C ALA A 120 68.55 -65.41 13.33
N GLY A 121 67.59 -66.34 13.28
CA GLY A 121 67.70 -67.66 13.95
C GLY A 121 67.55 -67.63 15.48
N ILE A 122 66.93 -66.60 16.03
CA ILE A 122 66.72 -66.38 17.47
C ILE A 122 65.42 -67.07 17.96
N PRO A 123 65.35 -67.54 19.23
CA PRO A 123 64.11 -68.06 19.81
C PRO A 123 62.91 -67.11 19.66
N ALA A 124 61.78 -67.61 19.14
CA ALA A 124 60.60 -66.82 18.81
C ALA A 124 60.05 -65.98 19.99
N VAL A 125 60.11 -66.50 21.22
CA VAL A 125 59.67 -65.79 22.43
C VAL A 125 60.52 -64.54 22.69
N GLN A 126 61.83 -64.61 22.44
CA GLN A 126 62.74 -63.48 22.65
C GLN A 126 62.58 -62.44 21.53
N THR A 127 62.42 -62.88 20.28
CA THR A 127 62.11 -61.99 19.14
C THR A 127 60.78 -61.27 19.35
N ALA A 128 59.74 -62.00 19.74
CA ALA A 128 58.43 -61.41 20.03
C ALA A 128 58.54 -60.39 21.18
N GLY A 129 59.17 -60.76 22.30
CA GLY A 129 59.37 -59.85 23.44
C GLY A 129 60.12 -58.58 23.06
N PHE A 130 61.09 -58.66 22.16
CA PHE A 130 61.86 -57.52 21.67
C PHE A 130 61.05 -56.62 20.72
N LEU A 131 60.25 -57.19 19.81
CA LEU A 131 59.36 -56.42 18.93
C LEU A 131 58.16 -55.82 19.69
N PHE A 132 57.80 -56.35 20.86
CA PHE A 132 56.79 -55.72 21.72
C PHE A 132 57.28 -54.47 22.47
N VAL A 133 58.60 -54.26 22.59
CA VAL A 133 59.18 -53.09 23.27
C VAL A 133 58.68 -51.76 22.70
N PRO A 134 58.71 -51.49 21.37
CA PRO A 134 58.16 -50.25 20.81
C PRO A 134 56.66 -50.07 21.07
N ILE A 135 55.88 -51.14 21.01
CA ILE A 135 54.42 -51.11 21.28
C ILE A 135 54.18 -50.72 22.74
N GLY A 136 54.88 -51.37 23.69
CA GLY A 136 54.80 -51.03 25.10
C GLY A 136 55.26 -49.60 25.40
N THR A 137 56.30 -49.14 24.70
CA THR A 137 56.82 -47.76 24.81
C THR A 137 55.78 -46.73 24.35
N ALA A 138 55.18 -46.94 23.18
CA ALA A 138 54.13 -46.07 22.67
C ALA A 138 52.88 -46.08 23.58
N ALA A 139 52.44 -47.26 24.01
CA ALA A 139 51.29 -47.42 24.91
C ALA A 139 51.53 -46.72 26.26
N MET A 140 52.72 -46.85 26.84
CA MET A 140 53.07 -46.19 28.10
C MET A 140 53.23 -44.67 27.94
N SER A 141 53.74 -44.19 26.80
CA SER A 141 53.79 -42.77 26.49
C SER A 141 52.38 -42.17 26.36
N TRP A 142 51.46 -42.84 25.65
CA TRP A 142 50.06 -42.41 25.60
C TRP A 142 49.35 -42.52 26.94
N ALA A 143 49.58 -43.59 27.70
CA ALA A 143 49.02 -43.74 29.04
C ALA A 143 49.48 -42.62 29.98
N ALA A 144 50.75 -42.21 29.90
CA ALA A 144 51.26 -41.06 30.66
C ALA A 144 50.48 -39.78 30.34
N SER A 145 50.24 -39.51 29.05
CA SER A 145 49.52 -38.32 28.60
C SER A 145 48.02 -38.35 28.89
N LEU A 146 47.37 -39.52 28.84
CA LEU A 146 45.93 -39.66 29.07
C LEU A 146 45.56 -39.76 30.55
N VAL A 147 46.42 -40.33 31.39
CA VAL A 147 46.18 -40.46 32.84
C VAL A 147 46.55 -39.17 33.58
N PHE A 148 47.37 -38.31 32.97
CA PHE A 148 47.71 -37.02 33.54
C PHE A 148 46.46 -36.13 33.73
N ASP A 149 46.44 -35.38 34.82
CA ASP A 149 45.29 -34.57 35.20
C ASP A 149 45.32 -33.21 34.50
N TRP A 150 44.54 -33.09 33.42
CA TRP A 150 44.45 -31.88 32.60
C TRP A 150 43.40 -30.87 33.08
N ASN A 151 42.78 -31.09 34.24
CA ASN A 151 41.66 -30.25 34.71
C ASN A 151 42.02 -28.77 34.75
N VAL A 152 43.22 -28.41 35.22
CA VAL A 152 43.67 -27.00 35.30
C VAL A 152 43.72 -26.34 33.92
N THR A 153 44.25 -27.03 32.92
CA THR A 153 44.27 -26.54 31.53
C THR A 153 42.90 -26.52 30.88
N LEU A 154 42.08 -27.53 31.14
CA LEU A 154 40.71 -27.58 30.60
C LEU A 154 39.87 -26.45 31.18
N ASP A 155 40.04 -26.13 32.46
CA ASP A 155 39.35 -25.03 33.11
C ASP A 155 39.84 -23.67 32.60
N SER A 156 41.14 -23.51 32.27
CA SER A 156 41.64 -22.29 31.64
C SER A 156 41.15 -22.12 30.20
N GLU A 157 41.21 -23.19 29.39
CA GLU A 157 40.69 -23.21 28.02
C GLU A 157 39.17 -22.94 28.02
N ALA A 158 38.43 -23.53 28.96
CA ALA A 158 37.01 -23.27 29.14
C ALA A 158 36.72 -21.81 29.54
N ALA A 159 37.50 -21.24 30.47
CA ALA A 159 37.34 -19.85 30.88
C ALA A 159 37.58 -18.87 29.73
N GLU A 160 38.60 -19.13 28.89
CA GLU A 160 38.89 -18.34 27.68
C GLU A 160 37.76 -18.45 26.65
N ALA A 161 37.26 -19.67 26.40
CA ALA A 161 36.13 -19.90 25.49
C ALA A 161 34.85 -19.20 25.98
N LEU A 162 34.55 -19.26 27.29
CA LEU A 162 33.41 -18.56 27.88
C LEU A 162 33.56 -17.03 27.82
N SER A 163 34.77 -16.50 28.05
CA SER A 163 35.04 -15.07 27.88
C SER A 163 34.80 -14.63 26.44
N THR A 164 35.33 -15.39 25.48
CA THR A 164 35.15 -15.13 24.05
C THR A 164 33.69 -15.22 23.64
N ALA A 165 32.94 -16.18 24.19
CA ALA A 165 31.51 -16.32 23.95
C ALA A 165 30.75 -15.07 24.44
N ARG A 166 31.00 -14.60 25.68
CA ARG A 166 30.38 -13.40 26.22
C ARG A 166 30.68 -12.16 25.39
N GLU A 167 31.94 -11.97 25.01
CA GLU A 167 32.38 -10.86 24.16
C GLU A 167 31.69 -10.89 22.79
N SER A 168 31.67 -12.06 22.14
CA SER A 168 31.03 -12.23 20.82
C SER A 168 29.52 -11.98 20.89
N THR A 169 28.84 -12.45 21.94
CA THR A 169 27.40 -12.20 22.12
C THR A 169 27.10 -10.74 22.45
N GLN A 170 27.95 -10.08 23.25
CA GLN A 170 27.80 -8.65 23.53
C GLN A 170 28.01 -7.81 22.27
N GLN A 171 29.00 -8.18 21.46
CA GLN A 171 29.23 -7.55 20.16
C GLN A 171 28.04 -7.76 19.23
N ALA A 172 27.49 -8.98 19.17
CA ALA A 172 26.30 -9.29 18.37
C ALA A 172 25.09 -8.43 18.78
N LEU A 173 24.83 -8.31 20.08
CA LEU A 173 23.77 -7.44 20.61
C LEU A 173 23.99 -5.97 20.23
N THR A 174 25.20 -5.46 20.45
CA THR A 174 25.54 -4.06 20.15
C THR A 174 25.38 -3.77 18.67
N THR A 175 25.93 -4.63 17.78
CA THR A 175 25.79 -4.47 16.32
C THR A 175 24.33 -4.55 15.86
N PHE A 176 23.54 -5.45 16.45
CA PHE A 176 22.12 -5.56 16.14
C PHE A 176 21.33 -4.31 16.60
N ASP A 177 21.50 -3.90 17.86
CA ASP A 177 20.79 -2.77 18.44
C ASP A 177 21.19 -1.45 17.77
N ASP A 178 22.48 -1.22 17.53
CA ASP A 178 22.97 -0.04 16.79
C ASP A 178 22.34 0.04 15.40
N GLN A 179 22.22 -1.09 14.70
CA GLN A 179 21.64 -1.12 13.36
C GLN A 179 20.12 -0.89 13.36
N VAL A 180 19.42 -1.43 14.36
CA VAL A 180 17.98 -1.20 14.56
C VAL A 180 17.72 0.25 14.96
N GLU A 181 18.41 0.78 15.96
CA GLU A 181 18.21 2.12 16.51
C GLU A 181 18.60 3.21 15.52
N ARG A 182 19.60 2.96 14.67
CA ARG A 182 19.96 3.88 13.57
C ARG A 182 18.83 4.12 12.57
N VAL A 183 17.93 3.16 12.37
CA VAL A 183 16.90 3.21 11.31
C VAL A 183 15.48 3.31 11.89
N VAL A 184 15.24 2.70 13.04
CA VAL A 184 13.93 2.55 13.68
C VAL A 184 14.07 2.84 15.18
N ASP A 185 14.40 4.09 15.50
CA ASP A 185 14.46 4.56 16.87
C ASP A 185 13.09 4.49 17.59
N GLU A 186 13.06 4.76 18.89
CA GLU A 186 11.82 4.71 19.67
C GLU A 186 10.75 5.69 19.19
N GLN A 187 11.15 6.88 18.72
CA GLN A 187 10.21 7.88 18.22
C GLN A 187 9.55 7.37 16.93
N VAL A 188 10.34 6.88 15.98
CA VAL A 188 9.86 6.26 14.74
C VAL A 188 8.92 5.09 15.04
N ARG A 189 9.28 4.19 15.98
CA ARG A 189 8.41 3.09 16.38
C ARG A 189 7.08 3.57 16.95
N SER A 190 7.10 4.60 17.80
CA SER A 190 5.89 5.14 18.42
C SER A 190 4.93 5.74 17.39
N SER A 191 5.45 6.51 16.43
CA SER A 191 4.64 7.10 15.35
C SER A 191 4.12 6.05 14.38
N LEU A 192 4.95 5.08 13.97
CA LEU A 192 4.52 4.01 13.07
C LEU A 192 3.47 3.09 13.72
N ARG A 193 3.43 2.99 15.06
CA ARG A 193 2.42 2.20 15.77
C ARG A 193 1.00 2.75 15.58
N ALA A 194 0.84 4.04 15.30
CA ALA A 194 -0.47 4.64 15.01
C ALA A 194 -1.05 4.13 13.67
N VAL A 195 -0.19 3.89 12.68
CA VAL A 195 -0.57 3.47 11.32
C VAL A 195 -0.61 1.96 11.17
N ALA A 196 0.46 1.29 11.63
CA ALA A 196 0.69 -0.12 11.41
C ALA A 196 1.01 -0.83 12.74
N PRO A 197 0.05 -0.87 13.69
CA PRO A 197 0.28 -1.41 15.03
C PRO A 197 0.73 -2.88 14.99
N GLU A 198 0.15 -3.69 14.11
CA GLU A 198 0.50 -5.11 13.97
C GLU A 198 1.92 -5.29 13.39
N ALA A 199 2.30 -4.46 12.41
CA ALA A 199 3.63 -4.52 11.80
C ALA A 199 4.73 -4.17 12.81
N VAL A 200 4.51 -3.12 13.62
CA VAL A 200 5.43 -2.71 14.69
C VAL A 200 5.50 -3.75 15.80
N ALA A 201 4.36 -4.28 16.26
CA ALA A 201 4.33 -5.31 17.30
C ALA A 201 5.08 -6.58 16.88
N ALA A 202 4.90 -7.03 15.63
CA ALA A 202 5.62 -8.18 15.11
C ALA A 202 7.12 -7.90 14.99
N PHE A 203 7.53 -6.71 14.55
CA PHE A 203 8.94 -6.30 14.53
C PHE A 203 9.56 -6.29 15.93
N GLU A 204 8.87 -5.74 16.94
CA GLU A 204 9.35 -5.71 18.32
C GLU A 204 9.46 -7.11 18.94
N SER A 205 8.52 -8.00 18.62
CA SER A 205 8.58 -9.41 19.01
C SER A 205 9.80 -10.11 18.41
N GLU A 206 10.04 -9.93 17.10
CA GLU A 206 11.19 -10.54 16.39
C GLU A 206 12.53 -9.97 16.91
N CYS A 207 12.59 -8.67 17.25
CA CYS A 207 13.76 -8.07 17.90
C CYS A 207 14.00 -8.66 19.29
N SER A 208 12.93 -8.83 20.07
CA SER A 208 13.01 -9.41 21.42
C SER A 208 13.49 -10.86 21.38
N GLU A 209 13.06 -11.65 20.39
CA GLU A 209 13.52 -13.02 20.18
C GLU A 209 15.04 -13.09 19.92
N PHE A 210 15.58 -12.17 19.10
CA PHE A 210 17.03 -12.12 18.86
C PHE A 210 17.80 -11.77 20.14
N ARG A 211 17.32 -10.79 20.90
CA ARG A 211 17.93 -10.41 22.19
C ARG A 211 17.86 -11.55 23.20
N GLU A 212 16.74 -12.26 23.28
CA GLU A 212 16.56 -13.43 24.15
C GLU A 212 17.52 -14.57 23.78
N ARG A 213 17.76 -14.81 22.48
CA ARG A 213 18.75 -15.80 22.03
C ARG A 213 20.17 -15.44 22.48
N CYS A 214 20.53 -14.17 22.41
CA CYS A 214 21.82 -13.68 22.91
C CYS A 214 21.90 -13.83 24.44
N GLN A 215 20.87 -13.38 25.17
CA GLN A 215 20.80 -13.51 26.62
C GLN A 215 20.90 -14.98 27.06
N THR A 216 20.23 -15.89 26.35
CA THR A 216 20.29 -17.34 26.62
C THR A 216 21.73 -17.89 26.54
N VAL A 217 22.55 -17.39 25.63
CA VAL A 217 23.97 -17.80 25.53
C VAL A 217 24.78 -17.23 26.71
N GLN A 218 24.53 -15.98 27.10
CA GLN A 218 25.17 -15.38 28.28
C GLN A 218 24.80 -16.09 29.58
N ASP A 219 23.51 -16.33 29.81
CA ASP A 219 23.00 -17.03 31.00
C ASP A 219 23.55 -18.45 31.09
N LYS A 220 23.65 -19.16 29.95
CA LYS A 220 24.30 -20.48 29.89
C LYS A 220 25.79 -20.39 30.18
N ALA A 221 26.48 -19.36 29.69
CA ALA A 221 27.90 -19.17 29.97
C ALA A 221 28.15 -18.91 31.46
N ASP A 222 27.27 -18.15 32.13
CA ASP A 222 27.35 -17.89 33.56
C ASP A 222 27.02 -19.14 34.39
N ALA A 223 25.99 -19.89 34.01
CA ALA A 223 25.63 -21.16 34.68
C ALA A 223 26.76 -22.21 34.61
N VAL A 224 27.56 -22.22 33.53
CA VAL A 224 28.71 -23.12 33.36
C VAL A 224 29.87 -22.75 34.30
N VAL A 225 30.02 -21.48 34.66
CA VAL A 225 31.02 -21.02 35.65
C VAL A 225 30.62 -21.45 37.06
N ASP A 226 29.34 -21.30 37.42
CA ASP A 226 28.83 -21.54 38.77
C ASP A 226 28.45 -23.01 39.04
N GLY A 227 28.34 -23.82 37.98
CA GLY A 227 27.90 -25.21 38.04
C GLY A 227 28.94 -26.21 38.58
N SER A 228 28.46 -27.22 39.30
CA SER A 228 29.25 -28.37 39.78
C SER A 228 29.43 -29.44 38.69
N ILE A 229 29.96 -29.04 37.52
CA ILE A 229 30.26 -29.94 36.38
C ILE A 229 31.74 -30.30 36.33
N SER A 230 32.06 -31.38 35.61
CA SER A 230 33.47 -31.79 35.43
C SER A 230 34.22 -30.82 34.50
N SER A 231 35.54 -30.66 34.67
CA SER A 231 36.34 -29.76 33.81
C SER A 231 36.26 -30.11 32.31
N ARG A 232 36.05 -31.39 31.97
CA ARG A 232 35.86 -31.84 30.58
C ARG A 232 34.52 -31.40 30.01
N GLU A 233 33.45 -31.60 30.78
CA GLU A 233 32.11 -31.18 30.39
C GLU A 233 31.98 -29.66 30.31
N ARG A 234 32.66 -28.95 31.22
CA ARG A 234 32.81 -27.49 31.19
C ARG A 234 33.49 -27.01 29.91
N HIS A 235 34.62 -27.61 29.55
CA HIS A 235 35.34 -27.30 28.31
C HIS A 235 34.49 -27.56 27.07
N ASP A 236 33.85 -28.73 26.97
CA ASP A 236 33.07 -29.10 25.79
C ASP A 236 31.84 -28.18 25.63
N THR A 237 31.20 -27.81 26.75
CA THR A 237 30.07 -26.86 26.75
C THR A 237 30.53 -25.43 26.43
N ALA A 238 31.66 -24.99 26.97
CA ALA A 238 32.24 -23.69 26.68
C ALA A 238 32.59 -23.53 25.19
N ALA A 239 33.18 -24.58 24.58
CA ALA A 239 33.47 -24.60 23.15
C ALA A 239 32.19 -24.53 22.29
N GLN A 240 31.11 -25.20 22.71
CA GLN A 240 29.82 -25.11 22.02
C GLN A 240 29.23 -23.69 22.13
N LEU A 241 29.25 -23.09 23.33
CA LEU A 241 28.75 -21.73 23.55
C LEU A 241 29.55 -20.70 22.75
N GLN A 242 30.87 -20.86 22.66
CA GLN A 242 31.72 -20.02 21.82
C GLN A 242 31.32 -20.12 20.34
N ALA A 243 31.07 -21.33 19.83
CA ALA A 243 30.64 -21.52 18.45
C ALA A 243 29.24 -20.93 18.19
N ASP A 244 28.32 -21.06 19.13
CA ASP A 244 26.97 -20.50 19.02
C ASP A 244 26.99 -18.95 19.10
N ALA A 245 27.82 -18.38 19.97
CA ALA A 245 28.05 -16.94 20.06
C ALA A 245 28.67 -16.37 18.78
N ALA A 246 29.66 -17.06 18.20
CA ALA A 246 30.28 -16.65 16.94
C ALA A 246 29.26 -16.62 15.79
N LYS A 247 28.38 -17.62 15.70
CA LYS A 247 27.29 -17.63 14.70
C LYS A 247 26.32 -16.47 14.91
N LEU A 248 25.96 -16.16 16.15
CA LEU A 248 25.08 -15.02 16.45
C LEU A 248 25.71 -13.69 16.01
N ASN A 249 27.01 -13.52 16.26
CA ASN A 249 27.75 -12.32 15.84
C ASN A 249 27.81 -12.20 14.31
N GLU A 250 28.05 -13.31 13.60
CA GLU A 250 28.08 -13.34 12.13
C GLU A 250 26.75 -12.91 11.50
N VAL A 251 25.61 -13.32 12.08
CA VAL A 251 24.28 -13.05 11.53
C VAL A 251 23.60 -11.80 12.11
N ALA A 252 24.22 -11.08 13.06
CA ALA A 252 23.59 -9.98 13.78
C ALA A 252 23.13 -8.85 12.85
N GLU A 253 24.03 -8.36 12.00
CA GLU A 253 23.75 -7.29 11.04
C GLU A 253 22.71 -7.73 9.99
N GLU A 254 22.88 -8.93 9.41
CA GLU A 254 21.93 -9.48 8.43
C GLU A 254 20.53 -9.64 9.04
N THR A 255 20.45 -10.08 10.30
CA THR A 255 19.18 -10.22 11.01
C THR A 255 18.52 -8.86 11.18
N ALA A 256 19.24 -7.84 11.66
CA ALA A 256 18.69 -6.48 11.80
C ALA A 256 18.15 -5.94 10.45
N VAL A 257 18.94 -6.06 9.37
CA VAL A 257 18.53 -5.64 8.01
C VAL A 257 17.30 -6.41 7.52
N ARG A 258 17.21 -7.70 7.79
CA ARG A 258 16.05 -8.53 7.43
C ARG A 258 14.79 -8.11 8.20
N LEU A 259 14.92 -7.81 9.50
CA LEU A 259 13.79 -7.35 10.31
C LEU A 259 13.29 -5.97 9.83
N ILE A 260 14.21 -5.03 9.57
CA ILE A 260 13.89 -3.70 9.05
C ILE A 260 13.21 -3.80 7.68
N SER A 261 13.73 -4.62 6.76
CA SER A 261 13.10 -4.80 5.44
C SER A 261 11.72 -5.47 5.53
N THR A 262 11.52 -6.37 6.49
CA THR A 262 10.21 -6.97 6.77
C THR A 262 9.22 -5.93 7.30
N LEU A 263 9.66 -5.05 8.22
CA LEU A 263 8.87 -3.92 8.69
C LEU A 263 8.50 -2.98 7.53
N LYS A 264 9.47 -2.58 6.70
CA LYS A 264 9.22 -1.73 5.51
C LYS A 264 8.15 -2.33 4.59
N ARG A 265 8.20 -3.65 4.37
CA ARG A 265 7.22 -4.35 3.53
C ARG A 265 5.83 -4.36 4.17
N ARG A 266 5.71 -4.74 5.45
CA ARG A 266 4.42 -4.75 6.15
C ARG A 266 3.81 -3.34 6.21
N LEU A 267 4.63 -2.32 6.49
CA LEU A 267 4.21 -0.92 6.48
C LEU A 267 3.73 -0.46 5.10
N ARG A 268 4.40 -0.89 4.01
CA ARG A 268 3.95 -0.60 2.64
C ARG A 268 2.54 -1.15 2.41
N ASP A 269 2.29 -2.38 2.84
CA ASP A 269 1.00 -3.04 2.63
C ASP A 269 -0.11 -2.31 3.41
N GLU A 270 0.16 -1.91 4.66
CA GLU A 270 -0.80 -1.11 5.45
C GLU A 270 -1.03 0.29 4.90
N ILE A 271 0.02 0.97 4.44
CA ILE A 271 -0.12 2.28 3.80
C ILE A 271 -0.99 2.17 2.54
N LYS A 272 -0.89 1.07 1.79
CA LYS A 272 -1.79 0.84 0.66
C LYS A 272 -3.21 0.62 1.14
N GLU A 273 -3.43 -0.16 2.18
CA GLU A 273 -4.78 -0.42 2.68
C GLU A 273 -5.45 0.87 3.17
N GLN A 274 -4.76 1.67 3.97
CA GLN A 274 -5.31 2.88 4.58
C GLN A 274 -5.40 4.07 3.62
N TYR A 275 -4.40 4.27 2.76
CA TYR A 275 -4.27 5.50 1.95
C TYR A 275 -4.33 5.28 0.44
N SER A 276 -4.73 4.11 -0.07
CA SER A 276 -4.94 4.00 -1.54
C SER A 276 -6.26 4.60 -1.99
N ASP A 277 -7.25 4.68 -1.10
CA ASP A 277 -8.64 4.94 -1.43
C ASP A 277 -9.17 6.04 -0.49
N VAL A 278 -9.02 7.30 -0.90
CA VAL A 278 -9.60 8.44 -0.16
C VAL A 278 -10.82 8.93 -0.93
N HIS A 279 -11.99 8.41 -0.53
CA HIS A 279 -13.28 8.75 -1.08
C HIS A 279 -14.25 9.10 0.05
N TYR A 280 -14.85 10.28 -0.05
CA TYR A 280 -15.89 10.73 0.86
C TYR A 280 -17.23 10.68 0.14
N VAL A 281 -18.22 10.03 0.76
CA VAL A 281 -19.57 9.87 0.22
C VAL A 281 -20.51 10.74 1.03
N SER A 282 -21.20 11.67 0.35
CA SER A 282 -22.24 12.50 0.95
C SER A 282 -23.41 11.65 1.47
N ARG A 283 -24.23 12.23 2.34
CA ARG A 283 -25.51 11.63 2.79
C ARG A 283 -26.47 11.35 1.63
N PHE A 284 -26.27 12.03 0.51
CA PHE A 284 -27.02 11.86 -0.73
C PHE A 284 -26.50 10.72 -1.63
N ASN A 285 -25.66 9.83 -1.11
CA ASN A 285 -25.09 8.66 -1.80
C ASN A 285 -24.29 9.01 -3.06
N ARG A 286 -23.61 10.15 -3.06
CA ARG A 286 -22.73 10.58 -4.15
C ARG A 286 -21.39 11.06 -3.61
N GLU A 287 -20.34 10.69 -4.34
CA GLU A 287 -18.95 10.96 -3.97
C GLU A 287 -18.56 12.42 -4.24
N TYR A 288 -17.76 13.00 -3.34
CA TYR A 288 -17.17 14.32 -3.51
C TYR A 288 -15.96 14.34 -4.44
N LYS A 289 -15.86 15.37 -5.28
CA LYS A 289 -14.66 15.66 -6.09
C LYS A 289 -13.65 16.46 -5.26
N ILE A 290 -12.92 15.79 -4.35
CA ILE A 290 -11.95 16.41 -3.42
C ILE A 290 -10.90 17.29 -4.10
N ARG A 291 -10.53 17.00 -5.35
CA ARG A 291 -9.60 17.85 -6.14
C ARG A 291 -10.04 19.32 -6.24
N ASN A 292 -11.35 19.57 -6.20
CA ASN A 292 -11.91 20.92 -6.27
C ASN A 292 -11.98 21.61 -4.90
N LEU A 293 -11.61 20.92 -3.83
CA LEU A 293 -11.69 21.41 -2.46
C LEU A 293 -10.52 22.36 -2.13
N ARG A 294 -10.59 23.60 -2.65
CA ARG A 294 -9.68 24.74 -2.42
C ARG A 294 -8.29 24.35 -1.85
N THR A 295 -8.02 24.69 -0.59
CA THR A 295 -6.73 24.48 0.09
C THR A 295 -6.50 23.05 0.58
N HIS A 296 -7.50 22.18 0.48
CA HIS A 296 -7.47 20.83 1.02
C HIS A 296 -7.22 19.76 -0.05
N ASN A 297 -7.12 20.14 -1.33
CA ASN A 297 -6.87 19.22 -2.44
C ASN A 297 -5.42 18.69 -2.50
N SER A 298 -4.54 19.22 -1.67
CA SER A 298 -3.15 18.76 -1.55
C SER A 298 -2.64 18.95 -0.13
N VAL A 299 -1.71 18.08 0.27
CA VAL A 299 -1.03 18.14 1.57
C VAL A 299 0.48 18.20 1.34
N SER A 300 1.16 19.06 2.10
CA SER A 300 2.62 19.13 2.11
C SER A 300 3.14 18.62 3.45
N PRO A 301 3.47 17.32 3.55
CA PRO A 301 4.00 16.77 4.79
C PRO A 301 5.37 17.40 5.10
N PRO A 302 5.62 17.81 6.35
CA PRO A 302 6.83 18.56 6.70
C PRO A 302 8.13 17.75 6.53
N THR A 303 8.04 16.42 6.57
CA THR A 303 9.17 15.49 6.55
C THR A 303 9.40 14.81 5.20
N ILE A 304 8.55 15.07 4.19
CA ILE A 304 8.68 14.49 2.85
C ILE A 304 9.02 15.60 1.86
N ASP A 305 10.24 15.53 1.33
CA ASP A 305 10.69 16.46 0.31
C ASP A 305 9.94 16.28 -1.01
N GLY A 306 9.57 17.40 -1.64
CA GLY A 306 8.98 17.43 -2.98
C GLY A 306 7.76 18.32 -3.10
N PRO A 307 7.01 18.20 -4.22
CA PRO A 307 5.75 18.91 -4.39
C PRO A 307 4.69 18.39 -3.41
N ALA A 308 3.66 19.21 -3.18
CA ALA A 308 2.49 18.81 -2.40
C ALA A 308 1.85 17.55 -2.99
N ILE A 309 1.46 16.62 -2.11
CA ILE A 309 0.82 15.36 -2.45
C ILE A 309 -0.65 15.65 -2.78
N GLN A 310 -1.12 15.24 -3.94
CA GLN A 310 -2.50 15.46 -4.36
C GLN A 310 -3.46 14.46 -3.69
N ILE A 311 -4.62 14.96 -3.22
CA ILE A 311 -5.63 14.17 -2.51
C ILE A 311 -6.89 13.99 -3.36
N GLY A 312 -7.27 12.72 -3.54
CA GLY A 312 -8.59 12.29 -4.04
C GLY A 312 -8.71 12.21 -5.57
N GLY A 313 -9.79 11.54 -6.01
CA GLY A 313 -10.05 11.22 -7.42
C GLY A 313 -9.05 10.21 -8.01
N ALA A 314 -9.03 10.08 -9.35
CA ALA A 314 -8.18 9.12 -10.06
C ALA A 314 -6.65 9.43 -10.01
N GLN A 315 -6.24 10.48 -9.31
CA GLN A 315 -4.85 10.93 -9.15
C GLN A 315 -4.47 11.02 -7.66
N HIS A 316 -5.08 10.18 -6.82
CA HIS A 316 -4.73 10.09 -5.41
C HIS A 316 -3.29 9.55 -5.25
N GLU A 317 -2.43 10.30 -4.56
CA GLU A 317 -0.98 10.02 -4.54
C GLU A 317 -0.41 9.71 -3.15
N ILE A 318 -1.21 9.73 -2.06
CA ILE A 318 -0.70 9.60 -0.69
C ILE A 318 0.04 8.28 -0.51
N ALA A 319 -0.61 7.13 -0.75
CA ALA A 319 0.04 5.84 -0.62
C ALA A 319 1.31 5.76 -1.48
N THR A 320 1.25 6.20 -2.74
CA THR A 320 2.39 6.15 -3.67
C THR A 320 3.59 6.94 -3.14
N ARG A 321 3.38 8.17 -2.66
CA ARG A 321 4.46 9.05 -2.17
C ARG A 321 5.04 8.59 -0.85
N LEU A 322 4.21 8.08 0.07
CA LEU A 322 4.69 7.48 1.31
C LEU A 322 5.56 6.24 1.03
N ILE A 323 5.14 5.37 0.11
CA ILE A 323 5.87 4.16 -0.26
C ILE A 323 7.18 4.48 -0.97
N GLU A 324 7.16 5.42 -1.93
CA GLU A 324 8.36 5.90 -2.62
C GLU A 324 9.39 6.46 -1.62
N THR A 325 8.91 7.17 -0.59
CA THR A 325 9.75 7.71 0.49
C THR A 325 10.43 6.59 1.28
N ILE A 326 9.72 5.50 1.62
CA ILE A 326 10.28 4.33 2.33
C ILE A 326 11.39 3.64 1.51
N GLU A 327 11.24 3.62 0.20
CA GLU A 327 12.14 2.91 -0.73
C GLU A 327 13.37 3.72 -1.12
N THR A 328 13.21 5.03 -1.30
CA THR A 328 14.25 5.89 -1.90
C THR A 328 15.09 6.63 -0.86
N ASN A 329 14.50 6.97 0.29
CA ASN A 329 15.18 7.74 1.34
C ASN A 329 15.85 6.80 2.36
N PRO A 330 17.14 6.99 2.71
CA PRO A 330 17.77 6.27 3.83
C PRO A 330 16.97 6.41 5.14
N ASP A 331 16.40 7.58 5.40
CA ASP A 331 15.60 7.91 6.58
C ASP A 331 14.09 7.77 6.32
N GLY A 332 13.71 7.01 5.29
CA GLY A 332 12.33 6.94 4.80
C GLY A 332 11.30 6.51 5.84
N LEU A 333 11.66 5.66 6.81
CA LEU A 333 10.75 5.26 7.90
C LEU A 333 10.47 6.44 8.85
N ALA A 334 11.49 7.22 9.19
CA ALA A 334 11.34 8.42 10.02
C ALA A 334 10.58 9.52 9.29
N ALA A 335 10.86 9.70 7.99
CA ALA A 335 10.14 10.65 7.16
C ALA A 335 8.65 10.33 7.07
N VAL A 336 8.28 9.05 6.86
CA VAL A 336 6.89 8.62 6.85
C VAL A 336 6.25 8.76 8.23
N ALA A 337 6.93 8.37 9.30
CA ALA A 337 6.45 8.55 10.67
C ALA A 337 6.07 10.00 10.98
N GLY A 338 6.86 10.98 10.55
CA GLY A 338 6.55 12.40 10.74
C GLY A 338 5.51 12.97 9.76
N ALA A 339 5.25 12.28 8.64
CA ALA A 339 4.31 12.73 7.61
C ALA A 339 2.89 12.27 7.89
N VAL A 340 2.74 11.05 8.42
CA VAL A 340 1.45 10.42 8.71
C VAL A 340 0.55 11.33 9.55
N ASP A 341 1.05 11.85 10.67
CA ASP A 341 0.24 12.67 11.59
C ASP A 341 -0.29 13.93 10.89
N ALA A 342 0.54 14.55 10.04
CA ALA A 342 0.14 15.69 9.24
C ALA A 342 -0.87 15.32 8.14
N ILE A 343 -0.76 14.12 7.57
CA ILE A 343 -1.70 13.60 6.57
C ILE A 343 -3.05 13.27 7.22
N ASP A 344 -3.05 12.54 8.32
CA ASP A 344 -4.26 12.17 9.06
C ASP A 344 -4.99 13.42 9.55
N THR A 345 -4.28 14.38 10.15
CA THR A 345 -4.86 15.69 10.55
C THR A 345 -5.48 16.42 9.35
N HIS A 346 -4.84 16.34 8.18
CA HIS A 346 -5.37 16.97 6.96
C HIS A 346 -6.60 16.24 6.41
N LEU A 347 -6.65 14.91 6.50
CA LEU A 347 -7.81 14.11 6.10
C LEU A 347 -9.00 14.37 7.05
N GLU A 348 -8.78 14.45 8.35
CA GLU A 348 -9.79 14.86 9.32
C GLU A 348 -10.33 16.27 9.02
N ALA A 349 -9.45 17.23 8.70
CA ALA A 349 -9.85 18.58 8.33
C ALA A 349 -10.68 18.62 7.02
N VAL A 350 -10.38 17.73 6.06
CA VAL A 350 -11.21 17.54 4.85
C VAL A 350 -12.62 17.08 5.24
N GLU A 351 -12.72 16.04 6.07
CA GLU A 351 -14.00 15.50 6.52
C GLU A 351 -14.83 16.54 7.28
N GLU A 352 -14.21 17.24 8.23
CA GLU A 352 -14.86 18.31 9.00
C GLU A 352 -15.36 19.44 8.08
N THR A 353 -14.56 19.83 7.09
CA THR A 353 -14.95 20.86 6.11
C THR A 353 -16.15 20.41 5.27
N LEU A 354 -16.15 19.16 4.80
CA LEU A 354 -17.25 18.60 4.03
C LEU A 354 -18.53 18.58 4.85
N GLN A 355 -18.47 18.09 6.09
CA GLN A 355 -19.62 18.01 6.99
C GLN A 355 -20.19 19.40 7.33
N THR A 356 -19.31 20.36 7.65
CA THR A 356 -19.68 21.74 7.99
C THR A 356 -20.48 22.42 6.87
N HIS A 357 -20.14 22.14 5.61
CA HIS A 357 -20.84 22.69 4.46
C HIS A 357 -22.05 21.87 4.02
N GLU A 358 -22.01 20.54 4.17
CA GLU A 358 -23.11 19.66 3.77
C GLU A 358 -24.37 19.89 4.62
N GLU A 359 -24.24 20.02 5.94
CA GLU A 359 -25.37 20.12 6.90
C GLU A 359 -26.36 21.27 6.66
N PRO A 360 -25.94 22.53 6.40
CA PRO A 360 -26.90 23.61 6.13
C PRO A 360 -27.58 23.44 4.76
N ILE A 361 -26.84 23.03 3.72
CA ILE A 361 -27.40 22.78 2.38
C ILE A 361 -28.47 21.69 2.47
N ALA A 362 -28.14 20.64 3.21
CA ALA A 362 -29.02 19.56 3.56
C ALA A 362 -30.34 20.02 4.18
N GLU A 363 -30.27 20.88 5.19
CA GLU A 363 -31.44 21.43 5.88
C GLU A 363 -32.33 22.26 4.94
N SER A 364 -31.73 23.12 4.09
CA SER A 364 -32.47 23.91 3.10
C SER A 364 -33.19 23.03 2.08
N LEU A 365 -32.52 21.98 1.57
CA LEU A 365 -33.11 21.03 0.61
C LEU A 365 -34.24 20.20 1.23
N ASP A 366 -34.07 19.73 2.47
CA ASP A 366 -35.12 19.00 3.20
C ASP A 366 -36.33 19.92 3.47
N THR A 367 -36.09 21.20 3.76
CA THR A 367 -37.14 22.21 3.94
C THR A 367 -37.90 22.48 2.64
N ALA A 368 -37.19 22.58 1.51
CA ALA A 368 -37.80 22.74 0.19
C ALA A 368 -38.70 21.55 -0.16
N GLU A 369 -38.23 20.32 0.06
CA GLU A 369 -39.00 19.09 -0.22
C GLU A 369 -40.27 19.01 0.65
N ASN A 370 -40.14 19.26 1.95
CA ASN A 370 -41.28 19.31 2.88
C ASN A 370 -42.31 20.39 2.49
N ALA A 371 -41.86 21.54 1.97
CA ALA A 371 -42.73 22.59 1.46
C ALA A 371 -43.51 22.13 0.22
N ILE A 372 -42.88 21.44 -0.72
CA ILE A 372 -43.58 20.86 -1.88
C ILE A 372 -44.61 19.80 -1.46
N GLU A 373 -44.31 18.95 -0.48
CA GLU A 373 -45.29 17.99 0.08
C GLU A 373 -46.48 18.68 0.77
N THR A 374 -46.20 19.75 1.51
CA THR A 374 -47.22 20.59 2.16
C THR A 374 -48.12 21.25 1.12
N THR A 375 -47.55 21.71 0.00
CA THR A 375 -48.29 22.26 -1.15
C THR A 375 -49.30 21.25 -1.67
N ALA A 376 -48.86 20.03 -1.98
CA ALA A 376 -49.77 18.98 -2.47
C ALA A 376 -50.91 18.70 -1.46
N THR A 377 -50.60 18.71 -0.17
CA THR A 377 -51.60 18.56 0.90
C THR A 377 -52.63 19.70 0.93
N ASN A 378 -52.19 20.95 0.73
CA ASN A 378 -53.09 22.10 0.69
C ASN A 378 -53.95 22.14 -0.58
N LEU A 379 -53.39 21.77 -1.73
CA LEU A 379 -54.15 21.71 -3.00
C LEU A 379 -55.23 20.60 -2.97
N ASN A 380 -54.98 19.48 -2.31
CA ASN A 380 -55.96 18.41 -2.12
C ASN A 380 -57.24 18.82 -1.35
N LYS A 381 -57.26 20.01 -0.72
CA LYS A 381 -58.46 20.57 -0.08
C LYS A 381 -59.40 21.25 -1.08
N LEU A 382 -58.90 21.58 -2.27
CA LEU A 382 -59.69 22.21 -3.33
C LEU A 382 -60.48 21.15 -4.10
N GLU A 383 -61.61 21.55 -4.69
CA GLU A 383 -62.46 20.66 -5.45
C GLU A 383 -62.38 20.91 -6.96
N GLY A 384 -62.38 19.81 -7.73
CA GLY A 384 -62.67 19.81 -9.16
C GLY A 384 -61.67 20.61 -10.01
N PRO A 385 -62.14 21.36 -11.04
CA PRO A 385 -61.28 22.09 -11.96
C PRO A 385 -60.30 23.08 -11.32
N ALA A 386 -60.61 23.63 -10.14
CA ALA A 386 -59.72 24.53 -9.42
C ALA A 386 -58.47 23.82 -8.89
N GLN A 387 -58.64 22.64 -8.29
CA GLN A 387 -57.53 21.78 -7.84
C GLN A 387 -56.64 21.37 -9.02
N GLU A 388 -57.23 20.75 -10.04
CA GLU A 388 -56.49 20.25 -11.21
C GLU A 388 -55.68 21.35 -11.87
N ARG A 389 -56.25 22.57 -11.94
CA ARG A 389 -55.57 23.69 -12.57
C ARG A 389 -54.39 24.17 -11.73
N LEU A 390 -54.56 24.33 -10.42
CA LEU A 390 -53.47 24.74 -9.52
C LEU A 390 -52.37 23.68 -9.40
N GLU A 391 -52.71 22.40 -9.39
CA GLU A 391 -51.71 21.32 -9.45
C GLU A 391 -50.94 21.36 -10.77
N ALA A 392 -51.63 21.53 -11.91
CA ALA A 392 -50.99 21.69 -13.21
C ALA A 392 -50.05 22.91 -13.24
N TYR A 393 -50.41 24.01 -12.55
CA TYR A 393 -49.58 25.21 -12.46
C TYR A 393 -48.35 25.00 -11.56
N LEU A 394 -48.58 24.65 -10.29
CA LEU A 394 -47.55 24.69 -9.25
C LEU A 394 -46.72 23.42 -9.19
N LEU A 395 -47.31 22.25 -9.44
CA LEU A 395 -46.63 20.96 -9.30
C LEU A 395 -46.17 20.38 -10.64
N GLU A 396 -46.93 20.59 -11.73
CA GLU A 396 -46.56 20.08 -13.06
C GLU A 396 -45.81 21.09 -13.94
N GLY A 397 -45.78 22.38 -13.56
CA GLY A 397 -45.14 23.45 -14.34
C GLY A 397 -45.82 23.76 -15.68
N ARG A 398 -47.10 23.39 -15.84
CA ARG A 398 -47.89 23.65 -17.06
C ARG A 398 -48.54 25.03 -17.00
N THR A 399 -47.71 26.06 -17.16
CA THR A 399 -48.12 27.46 -17.28
C THR A 399 -48.55 27.79 -18.72
N PRO A 400 -49.73 28.40 -18.96
CA PRO A 400 -50.03 29.07 -20.22
C PRO A 400 -49.27 30.41 -20.24
N GLU A 401 -48.78 30.79 -21.42
CA GLU A 401 -48.11 32.05 -21.78
C GLU A 401 -48.18 33.13 -20.69
N LEU A 402 -47.26 33.06 -19.72
CA LEU A 402 -46.96 34.18 -18.84
C LEU A 402 -46.13 35.18 -19.65
N SER A 403 -46.28 36.45 -19.32
CA SER A 403 -45.45 37.53 -19.83
C SER A 403 -43.98 37.13 -19.69
N ALA A 404 -43.16 37.30 -20.74
CA ALA A 404 -41.76 36.85 -20.78
C ALA A 404 -40.83 37.38 -19.66
N ASN A 405 -41.35 38.21 -18.75
CA ASN A 405 -40.62 38.87 -17.66
C ASN A 405 -41.03 38.38 -16.25
N GLU A 406 -42.00 37.46 -16.11
CA GLU A 406 -42.45 36.96 -14.81
C GLU A 406 -42.35 35.43 -14.77
N SER A 407 -41.39 34.94 -13.98
CA SER A 407 -41.24 33.52 -13.68
C SER A 407 -41.95 33.24 -12.36
N LEU A 408 -43.02 32.43 -12.40
CA LEU A 408 -43.66 31.91 -11.20
C LEU A 408 -42.82 30.75 -10.64
N PRO A 409 -42.67 30.63 -9.32
CA PRO A 409 -42.01 29.47 -8.72
C PRO A 409 -42.88 28.23 -8.98
N THR A 410 -42.27 27.15 -9.46
CA THR A 410 -42.95 25.88 -9.73
C THR A 410 -42.07 24.72 -9.26
N LYS A 411 -42.69 23.58 -8.92
CA LYS A 411 -41.95 22.39 -8.47
C LYS A 411 -40.81 21.99 -9.43
N PRO A 412 -40.98 21.99 -10.78
CA PRO A 412 -39.85 21.70 -11.67
C PRO A 412 -38.65 22.65 -11.51
N ILE A 413 -38.90 23.94 -11.27
CA ILE A 413 -37.82 24.92 -11.03
C ILE A 413 -37.13 24.63 -9.68
N VAL A 414 -37.90 24.35 -8.63
CA VAL A 414 -37.36 23.92 -7.32
C VAL A 414 -36.54 22.64 -7.45
N ASP A 415 -37.01 21.65 -8.21
CA ASP A 415 -36.31 20.39 -8.47
C ASP A 415 -35.00 20.63 -9.27
N ASP A 416 -35.00 21.56 -10.22
CA ASP A 416 -33.79 21.97 -10.95
C ASP A 416 -32.78 22.65 -10.02
N HIS A 417 -33.20 23.60 -9.18
CA HIS A 417 -32.33 24.22 -8.18
C HIS A 417 -31.80 23.23 -7.14
N ARG A 418 -32.62 22.26 -6.71
CA ARG A 418 -32.16 21.16 -5.84
C ARG A 418 -31.07 20.33 -6.53
N LYS A 419 -31.25 20.01 -7.81
CA LYS A 419 -30.26 19.25 -8.58
C LYS A 419 -28.97 20.05 -8.77
N GLU A 420 -29.06 21.34 -9.06
CA GLU A 420 -27.92 22.25 -9.16
C GLU A 420 -27.17 22.35 -7.83
N ALA A 421 -27.89 22.47 -6.72
CA ALA A 421 -27.31 22.50 -5.38
C ALA A 421 -26.52 21.23 -5.08
N LEU A 422 -27.10 20.05 -5.35
CA LEU A 422 -26.42 18.77 -5.18
C LEU A 422 -25.20 18.63 -6.09
N GLU A 423 -25.30 19.01 -7.37
CA GLU A 423 -24.16 18.99 -8.28
C GLU A 423 -23.04 19.90 -7.81
N ALA A 424 -23.34 21.14 -7.42
CA ALA A 424 -22.37 22.07 -6.88
C ALA A 424 -21.74 21.56 -5.57
N LEU A 425 -22.53 20.94 -4.68
CA LEU A 425 -22.06 20.34 -3.43
C LEU A 425 -21.02 19.25 -3.69
N HIS A 426 -21.33 18.27 -4.55
CA HIS A 426 -20.41 17.17 -4.87
C HIS A 426 -19.18 17.64 -5.65
N GLU A 427 -19.26 18.81 -6.29
CA GLU A 427 -18.12 19.47 -6.91
C GLU A 427 -17.30 20.37 -5.98
N CYS A 428 -17.62 20.39 -4.67
CA CYS A 428 -17.00 21.24 -3.65
C CYS A 428 -17.15 22.76 -3.94
N ARG A 429 -18.20 23.15 -4.67
CA ARG A 429 -18.57 24.55 -4.93
C ARG A 429 -19.62 25.01 -3.91
N PHE A 430 -19.26 25.02 -2.62
CA PHE A 430 -20.20 25.22 -1.51
C PHE A 430 -20.98 26.52 -1.57
N ASP A 431 -20.35 27.63 -1.99
CA ASP A 431 -21.03 28.93 -2.11
C ASP A 431 -22.19 28.86 -3.13
N ALA A 432 -21.96 28.21 -4.28
CA ALA A 432 -22.98 28.02 -5.30
C ALA A 432 -24.05 27.01 -4.86
N ALA A 433 -23.64 25.94 -4.16
CA ALA A 433 -24.55 24.94 -3.64
C ALA A 433 -25.52 25.53 -2.59
N THR A 434 -25.00 26.37 -1.69
CA THR A 434 -25.80 27.10 -0.69
C THR A 434 -26.78 28.03 -1.37
N GLN A 435 -26.31 28.83 -2.34
CA GLN A 435 -27.19 29.75 -3.08
C GLN A 435 -28.33 29.01 -3.79
N SER A 436 -28.05 27.91 -4.48
CA SER A 436 -29.09 27.11 -5.17
C SER A 436 -30.04 26.44 -4.18
N ALA A 437 -29.56 25.97 -3.02
CA ALA A 437 -30.39 25.36 -1.99
C ALA A 437 -31.33 26.38 -1.32
N ASP A 438 -30.82 27.56 -0.97
CA ASP A 438 -31.63 28.65 -0.40
C ASP A 438 -32.67 29.18 -1.41
N THR A 439 -32.32 29.19 -2.70
CA THR A 439 -33.25 29.55 -3.78
C THR A 439 -34.37 28.51 -3.88
N ALA A 440 -34.03 27.22 -3.88
CA ALA A 440 -35.02 26.14 -3.88
C ALA A 440 -35.95 26.21 -2.66
N GLU A 441 -35.41 26.50 -1.48
CA GLU A 441 -36.19 26.66 -0.24
C GLU A 441 -37.14 27.85 -0.33
N THR A 442 -36.66 29.00 -0.81
CA THR A 442 -37.45 30.23 -0.95
C THR A 442 -38.60 30.04 -1.92
N GLU A 443 -38.33 29.51 -3.11
CA GLU A 443 -39.37 29.25 -4.12
C GLU A 443 -40.37 28.19 -3.65
N ALA A 444 -39.92 27.13 -2.96
CA ALA A 444 -40.83 26.12 -2.41
C ALA A 444 -41.76 26.71 -1.34
N LYS A 445 -41.25 27.63 -0.49
CA LYS A 445 -42.07 28.37 0.47
C LYS A 445 -43.08 29.29 -0.20
N GLU A 446 -42.72 29.95 -1.30
CA GLU A 446 -43.65 30.75 -2.10
C GLU A 446 -44.76 29.88 -2.72
N ILE A 447 -44.42 28.70 -3.25
CA ILE A 447 -45.40 27.72 -3.75
C ILE A 447 -46.39 27.31 -2.65
N VAL A 448 -45.90 27.05 -1.42
CA VAL A 448 -46.76 26.76 -0.26
C VAL A 448 -47.70 27.92 0.04
N GLN A 449 -47.20 29.16 0.05
CA GLN A 449 -48.03 30.35 0.31
C GLN A 449 -49.17 30.49 -0.71
N ILE A 450 -48.88 30.24 -1.99
CA ILE A 450 -49.92 30.24 -3.04
C ILE A 450 -50.96 29.14 -2.76
N ALA A 451 -50.51 27.91 -2.47
CA ALA A 451 -51.41 26.81 -2.18
C ALA A 451 -52.22 27.00 -0.88
N GLU A 452 -51.65 27.61 0.16
CA GLU A 452 -52.33 27.96 1.40
C GLU A 452 -53.38 29.05 1.18
N PHE A 453 -53.06 30.09 0.42
CA PHE A 453 -54.01 31.14 0.07
C PHE A 453 -55.26 30.55 -0.59
N PHE A 454 -55.08 29.71 -1.60
CA PHE A 454 -56.22 29.11 -2.29
C PHE A 454 -56.89 28.00 -1.46
N GLY A 455 -56.12 27.03 -0.96
CA GLY A 455 -56.65 25.85 -0.28
C GLY A 455 -57.22 26.12 1.11
N GLN A 456 -56.85 27.23 1.76
CA GLN A 456 -57.33 27.58 3.10
C GLN A 456 -58.13 28.89 3.10
N SER A 457 -57.54 30.01 2.68
CA SER A 457 -58.20 31.32 2.81
C SER A 457 -59.37 31.49 1.84
N VAL A 458 -59.18 31.12 0.57
CA VAL A 458 -60.22 31.19 -0.47
C VAL A 458 -61.33 30.17 -0.18
N THR A 459 -60.98 28.88 0.03
CA THR A 459 -61.97 27.84 0.34
C THR A 459 -62.80 28.18 1.58
N ALA A 460 -62.18 28.62 2.67
CA ALA A 460 -62.92 29.00 3.88
C ALA A 460 -63.89 30.16 3.63
N THR A 461 -63.49 31.16 2.84
CA THR A 461 -64.37 32.31 2.52
C THR A 461 -65.54 31.90 1.63
N ILE A 462 -65.32 30.95 0.70
CA ILE A 462 -66.39 30.34 -0.11
C ILE A 462 -67.39 29.60 0.79
N GLU A 463 -66.91 28.85 1.78
CA GLU A 463 -67.79 28.16 2.75
C GLU A 463 -68.67 29.12 3.56
N TYR A 464 -68.22 30.36 3.80
CA TYR A 464 -69.01 31.42 4.45
C TYR A 464 -69.96 32.16 3.50
N GLY A 465 -69.95 31.86 2.20
CA GLY A 465 -70.90 32.36 1.19
C GLY A 465 -70.55 33.70 0.54
N SER A 466 -69.81 34.59 1.20
CA SER A 466 -69.25 35.79 0.57
C SER A 466 -68.14 36.42 1.41
N GLY A 467 -67.21 37.12 0.77
CA GLY A 467 -66.17 37.86 1.47
C GLY A 467 -65.10 38.48 0.58
N SER A 468 -64.26 39.29 1.21
CA SER A 468 -63.12 39.95 0.59
C SER A 468 -61.84 39.47 1.25
N ILE A 469 -60.90 38.94 0.46
CA ILE A 469 -59.63 38.40 0.94
C ILE A 469 -58.50 39.27 0.38
N PRO A 470 -57.65 39.86 1.24
CA PRO A 470 -56.47 40.57 0.76
C PRO A 470 -55.50 39.58 0.12
N VAL A 471 -55.01 39.92 -1.08
CA VAL A 471 -54.01 39.13 -1.79
C VAL A 471 -52.64 39.37 -1.14
N PRO A 472 -51.92 38.31 -0.73
CA PRO A 472 -50.54 38.45 -0.27
C PRO A 472 -49.66 39.05 -1.35
N SER A 473 -48.75 39.96 -0.98
CA SER A 473 -47.85 40.62 -1.95
C SER A 473 -46.87 39.67 -2.67
N SER A 474 -46.76 38.42 -2.21
CA SER A 474 -46.00 37.35 -2.86
C SER A 474 -46.77 36.66 -3.99
N ILE A 475 -48.07 36.93 -4.17
CA ILE A 475 -48.89 36.32 -5.20
C ILE A 475 -49.25 37.39 -6.24
N ASP A 476 -48.88 37.12 -7.49
CA ASP A 476 -49.23 37.96 -8.63
C ASP A 476 -50.75 37.95 -8.87
N THR A 477 -51.34 39.14 -8.96
CA THR A 477 -52.77 39.33 -9.26
C THR A 477 -53.16 38.75 -10.62
N ASP A 478 -52.25 38.72 -11.61
CA ASP A 478 -52.53 38.13 -12.92
C ASP A 478 -52.73 36.61 -12.83
N LEU A 479 -52.02 35.94 -11.92
CA LEU A 479 -52.25 34.52 -11.63
C LEU A 479 -53.65 34.30 -11.03
N ILE A 480 -54.06 35.16 -10.10
CA ILE A 480 -55.35 35.10 -9.44
C ILE A 480 -56.49 35.32 -10.44
N GLU A 481 -56.35 36.27 -11.36
CA GLU A 481 -57.33 36.50 -12.43
C GLU A 481 -57.44 35.30 -13.39
N LYS A 482 -56.31 34.68 -13.76
CA LYS A 482 -56.29 33.48 -14.63
C LYS A 482 -57.01 32.28 -14.00
N LEU A 483 -57.13 32.25 -12.68
CA LEU A 483 -57.84 31.19 -11.93
C LEU A 483 -59.35 31.45 -11.77
N ARG A 484 -59.87 32.60 -12.24
CA ARG A 484 -61.29 32.94 -12.19
C ARG A 484 -62.19 31.83 -12.74
N VAL A 485 -61.99 31.43 -13.99
CA VAL A 485 -62.86 30.44 -14.65
C VAL A 485 -62.86 29.07 -13.95
N PRO A 486 -61.70 28.50 -13.56
CA PRO A 486 -61.66 27.29 -12.72
C PRO A 486 -62.44 27.42 -11.41
N PHE A 487 -62.29 28.53 -10.66
CA PHE A 487 -62.95 28.71 -9.37
C PHE A 487 -64.45 28.97 -9.49
N GLU A 488 -64.90 29.81 -10.43
CA GLU A 488 -66.34 30.06 -10.68
C GLU A 488 -67.06 28.76 -11.08
N ARG A 489 -66.40 27.88 -11.84
CA ARG A 489 -66.97 26.58 -12.25
C ARG A 489 -67.03 25.56 -11.13
N SER A 490 -66.04 25.57 -10.24
CA SER A 490 -65.94 24.57 -9.17
C SER A 490 -66.89 24.91 -8.02
N TYR A 491 -67.06 26.19 -7.70
CA TYR A 491 -67.78 26.63 -6.49
C TYR A 491 -69.04 27.46 -6.77
N GLN A 492 -69.40 27.73 -8.03
CA GLN A 492 -70.60 28.51 -8.42
C GLN A 492 -70.64 29.93 -7.81
N ILE A 493 -69.48 30.56 -7.70
CA ILE A 493 -69.31 31.93 -7.19
C ILE A 493 -69.06 32.92 -8.33
N GLU A 494 -69.19 34.20 -8.04
CA GLU A 494 -68.64 35.31 -8.81
C GLU A 494 -67.28 35.71 -8.22
N TYR A 495 -66.26 35.81 -9.06
CA TYR A 495 -64.86 35.96 -8.66
C TYR A 495 -64.27 37.21 -9.30
N GLN A 496 -63.93 38.21 -8.47
CA GLN A 496 -63.45 39.51 -8.94
C GLN A 496 -62.25 40.01 -8.13
N VAL A 497 -61.18 40.40 -8.82
CA VAL A 497 -59.99 41.02 -8.20
C VAL A 497 -60.08 42.54 -8.41
N VAL A 498 -59.97 43.31 -7.32
CA VAL A 498 -59.94 44.79 -7.35
C VAL A 498 -58.93 45.28 -6.32
N ASP A 499 -57.98 46.12 -6.73
CA ASP A 499 -56.97 46.75 -5.85
C ASP A 499 -56.32 45.77 -4.86
N ASP A 500 -55.77 44.65 -5.34
CA ASP A 500 -55.14 43.57 -4.55
C ASP A 500 -56.08 42.88 -3.55
N VAL A 501 -57.38 42.96 -3.75
CA VAL A 501 -58.40 42.26 -2.95
C VAL A 501 -59.22 41.33 -3.85
N LEU A 502 -59.29 40.06 -3.47
CA LEU A 502 -60.17 39.07 -4.10
C LEU A 502 -61.55 39.12 -3.44
N ASN A 503 -62.56 39.49 -4.20
CA ASN A 503 -63.96 39.48 -3.80
C ASN A 503 -64.67 38.24 -4.33
N LEU A 504 -65.36 37.55 -3.43
CA LEU A 504 -66.12 36.33 -3.71
C LEU A 504 -67.57 36.57 -3.30
N THR A 505 -68.50 36.42 -4.25
CA THR A 505 -69.94 36.55 -4.03
C THR A 505 -70.67 35.30 -4.52
N GLU A 506 -71.61 34.79 -3.73
CA GLU A 506 -72.45 33.67 -4.15
C GLU A 506 -73.30 34.09 -5.37
N ARG A 507 -73.29 33.25 -6.42
CA ARG A 507 -74.07 33.52 -7.61
C ARG A 507 -75.55 33.36 -7.27
N SER A 508 -76.27 34.47 -7.16
CA SER A 508 -77.71 34.44 -6.96
C SER A 508 -78.39 33.99 -8.26
N ASP A 509 -78.96 32.77 -8.27
CA ASP A 509 -79.84 32.27 -9.34
C ASP A 509 -81.16 33.06 -9.36
N SER A 510 -81.11 34.33 -9.72
CA SER A 510 -82.27 35.23 -9.68
C SER A 510 -82.29 36.18 -10.87
N GLU A 511 -82.05 35.68 -12.09
CA GLU A 511 -82.34 36.47 -13.31
C GLU A 511 -82.42 35.58 -14.57
N MET A 512 -83.39 34.66 -14.65
CA MET A 512 -83.86 34.14 -15.95
C MET A 512 -85.29 33.60 -15.90
N GLU A 513 -86.27 34.47 -15.62
CA GLU A 513 -87.66 34.21 -15.99
C GLU A 513 -88.42 35.52 -16.27
N SER A 514 -88.42 35.94 -17.55
CA SER A 514 -89.54 36.61 -18.26
C SER A 514 -89.03 37.43 -19.45
N GLY A 515 -89.39 36.99 -20.67
CA GLY A 515 -89.05 37.73 -21.89
C GLY A 515 -89.43 37.00 -23.17
N ALA A 516 -90.64 36.44 -23.23
CA ALA A 516 -91.21 35.93 -24.48
C ALA A 516 -91.46 37.10 -25.46
N GLY A 517 -90.95 37.00 -26.69
CA GLY A 517 -91.20 38.02 -27.72
C GLY A 517 -90.53 37.79 -29.07
N ASN A 518 -90.99 36.77 -29.80
CA ASN A 518 -91.14 36.72 -31.28
C ASN A 518 -90.02 37.21 -32.23
N ALA A 519 -89.44 36.28 -33.01
CA ALA A 519 -89.77 36.06 -34.44
C ALA A 519 -88.54 35.65 -35.30
N THR A 520 -88.59 34.41 -35.84
CA THR A 520 -88.21 33.95 -37.21
C THR A 520 -86.87 34.42 -37.83
N SER A 521 -85.98 33.60 -38.40
CA SER A 521 -86.15 32.41 -39.27
C SER A 521 -84.76 31.82 -39.64
N GLY A 522 -84.74 30.50 -39.92
CA GLY A 522 -83.75 29.82 -40.81
C GLY A 522 -82.65 29.04 -40.07
N VAL A 523 -82.73 27.72 -39.83
CA VAL A 523 -82.56 26.59 -40.79
C VAL A 523 -81.19 26.69 -41.49
N THR A 524 -80.21 25.79 -41.42
CA THR A 524 -80.02 24.41 -40.93
C THR A 524 -78.53 24.06 -41.04
N GLY A 525 -78.06 23.09 -40.24
CA GLY A 525 -77.04 22.08 -40.58
C GLY A 525 -75.62 22.55 -40.98
N ALA A 526 -74.55 22.16 -40.31
CA ALA A 526 -74.02 20.81 -40.14
C ALA A 526 -72.67 20.71 -40.89
N GLU A 527 -71.69 20.19 -40.13
CA GLU A 527 -70.56 19.37 -40.58
C GLU A 527 -69.25 20.00 -41.12
N ARG A 528 -68.21 19.64 -40.34
CA ARG A 528 -66.77 19.53 -40.63
C ARG A 528 -66.44 19.03 -42.05
N SER A 529 -65.43 19.62 -42.68
CA SER A 529 -64.09 19.01 -42.88
C SER A 529 -63.24 19.71 -43.97
N ARG A 530 -62.00 20.02 -43.57
CA ARG A 530 -60.71 19.82 -44.28
C ARG A 530 -60.50 20.25 -45.74
N THR A 531 -59.59 21.24 -45.85
CA THR A 531 -58.32 21.30 -46.62
C THR A 531 -58.29 21.46 -48.15
N ALA A 532 -57.26 22.24 -48.55
CA ALA A 532 -56.57 22.33 -49.85
C ALA A 532 -57.34 23.11 -50.94
N ASP A 533 -56.75 23.95 -51.79
CA ASP A 533 -55.39 24.44 -52.08
C ASP A 533 -55.59 25.52 -53.19
N GLY A 534 -54.60 26.37 -53.45
CA GLY A 534 -54.51 27.10 -54.73
C GLY A 534 -54.42 28.63 -54.67
N THR A 535 -53.21 29.12 -54.36
CA THR A 535 -52.41 30.06 -55.17
C THR A 535 -53.08 31.17 -56.00
N GLY A 536 -52.65 32.41 -55.75
CA GLY A 536 -52.77 33.56 -56.64
C GLY A 536 -51.78 34.67 -56.27
N GLU A 537 -50.84 34.92 -57.15
CA GLU A 537 -49.56 35.63 -56.98
C GLU A 537 -49.65 37.13 -57.35
N HIS A 538 -48.66 37.90 -56.86
CA HIS A 538 -48.16 39.23 -57.33
C HIS A 538 -48.94 40.53 -56.99
N ALA A 539 -48.32 41.69 -56.75
CA ALA A 539 -46.94 42.13 -56.45
C ALA A 539 -46.96 43.67 -56.27
N ALA A 540 -46.08 44.24 -55.42
CA ALA A 540 -45.31 45.49 -55.62
C ALA A 540 -44.61 45.87 -54.29
N LEU A 541 -43.29 45.64 -54.10
CA LEU A 541 -42.12 46.36 -54.63
C LEU A 541 -41.78 47.67 -53.90
N THR A 542 -40.86 47.57 -52.93
CA THR A 542 -39.63 48.37 -52.74
C THR A 542 -38.68 47.43 -51.96
N GLY A 543 -37.41 47.16 -52.25
CA GLY A 543 -36.40 47.76 -53.11
C GLY A 543 -35.09 47.82 -52.33
N GLY A 544 -34.39 46.68 -52.15
CA GLY A 544 -33.08 46.62 -51.47
C GLY A 544 -32.40 45.24 -51.59
N THR A 545 -31.33 45.20 -52.39
CA THR A 545 -30.22 44.21 -52.52
C THR A 545 -30.28 42.83 -51.82
N PRO A 546 -29.96 41.72 -52.51
CA PRO A 546 -29.93 40.38 -51.91
C PRO A 546 -28.67 40.20 -51.04
N ARG A 547 -28.88 40.08 -49.73
CA ARG A 547 -27.88 39.60 -48.77
C ARG A 547 -28.56 38.64 -47.80
N ASP A 548 -27.97 37.45 -47.72
CA ASP A 548 -28.08 36.42 -46.68
C ASP A 548 -29.46 35.78 -46.44
N THR A 549 -29.67 34.62 -47.08
CA THR A 549 -30.55 33.57 -46.52
C THR A 549 -29.94 33.12 -45.19
N GLU A 550 -30.47 33.60 -44.06
CA GLU A 550 -30.09 33.11 -42.73
C GLU A 550 -30.35 31.60 -42.65
N VAL A 551 -29.28 30.84 -42.39
CA VAL A 551 -29.36 29.42 -42.09
C VAL A 551 -29.81 29.29 -40.63
N PRO A 552 -30.93 28.61 -40.32
CA PRO A 552 -31.37 28.44 -38.93
C PRO A 552 -30.29 27.73 -38.10
N GLN A 553 -29.86 28.34 -37.00
CA GLN A 553 -28.76 27.83 -36.14
C GLN A 553 -29.06 26.41 -35.61
N ASP A 554 -30.32 26.14 -35.25
CA ASP A 554 -30.78 24.84 -34.78
C ASP A 554 -30.61 23.73 -35.83
N ASP A 555 -30.76 24.06 -37.11
CA ASP A 555 -30.61 23.09 -38.19
C ASP A 555 -29.15 22.66 -38.37
N VAL A 556 -28.20 23.55 -38.04
CA VAL A 556 -26.76 23.25 -38.05
C VAL A 556 -26.35 22.48 -36.80
N LEU A 557 -26.84 22.87 -35.62
CA LEU A 557 -26.59 22.19 -34.35
C LEU A 557 -27.08 20.74 -34.35
N TYR A 558 -28.22 20.48 -34.99
CA TYR A 558 -28.73 19.12 -35.17
C TYR A 558 -27.74 18.23 -35.93
N VAL A 559 -27.22 18.71 -37.08
CA VAL A 559 -26.28 17.92 -37.89
C VAL A 559 -24.93 17.74 -37.17
N LEU A 560 -24.47 18.74 -36.41
CA LEU A 560 -23.28 18.62 -35.56
C LEU A 560 -23.47 17.60 -34.42
N GLY A 561 -24.67 17.52 -33.83
CA GLY A 561 -25.03 16.49 -32.87
C GLY A 561 -25.01 15.08 -33.46
N GLU A 562 -25.52 14.91 -34.67
CA GLU A 562 -25.49 13.62 -35.40
C GLU A 562 -24.05 13.22 -35.79
N LEU A 563 -23.20 14.19 -36.13
CA LEU A 563 -21.77 13.95 -36.35
C LEU A 563 -21.06 13.53 -35.05
N GLN A 564 -21.39 14.15 -33.92
CA GLN A 564 -20.85 13.74 -32.61
C GLN A 564 -21.29 12.32 -32.24
N ALA A 565 -22.56 11.97 -32.46
CA ALA A 565 -23.07 10.62 -32.25
C ALA A 565 -22.35 9.61 -33.15
N SER A 566 -22.11 9.96 -34.42
CA SER A 566 -21.36 9.13 -35.37
C SER A 566 -19.90 8.94 -34.94
N ALA A 567 -19.23 9.99 -34.44
CA ALA A 567 -17.87 9.93 -33.91
C ALA A 567 -17.74 9.02 -32.67
N ALA A 568 -18.79 8.90 -31.86
CA ALA A 568 -18.80 7.99 -30.71
C ALA A 568 -18.82 6.50 -31.14
N SER A 569 -19.41 6.21 -32.31
CA SER A 569 -19.54 4.86 -32.85
C SER A 569 -18.32 4.39 -33.67
N GLN A 570 -17.53 5.32 -34.23
CA GLN A 570 -16.40 5.04 -35.13
C GLN A 570 -15.06 5.16 -34.38
N ARG A 571 -14.69 4.12 -33.59
CA ARG A 571 -13.42 4.11 -32.84
C ARG A 571 -12.21 3.88 -33.76
N GLY A 572 -11.19 4.73 -33.64
CA GLY A 572 -9.87 4.53 -34.24
C GLY A 572 -9.69 5.04 -35.68
N LYS A 573 -10.65 5.79 -36.22
CA LYS A 573 -10.50 6.50 -37.50
C LYS A 573 -10.40 8.00 -37.25
N ASN A 574 -9.52 8.70 -37.97
CA ASN A 574 -9.38 10.16 -37.88
C ASN A 574 -10.45 10.93 -38.68
N THR A 575 -11.30 10.19 -39.40
CA THR A 575 -12.41 10.73 -40.20
C THR A 575 -13.75 10.28 -39.60
N VAL A 576 -14.66 11.23 -39.39
CA VAL A 576 -16.04 10.99 -38.98
C VAL A 576 -16.93 11.12 -40.20
N GLU A 577 -17.67 10.06 -40.53
CA GLU A 577 -18.56 10.04 -41.71
C GLU A 577 -20.03 9.89 -41.30
N LEU A 578 -20.88 10.78 -41.82
CA LEU A 578 -22.33 10.76 -41.65
C LEU A 578 -23.03 10.58 -43.00
N GLN A 579 -23.87 9.55 -43.11
CA GLN A 579 -24.70 9.31 -44.31
C GLN A 579 -25.82 10.34 -44.38
N THR A 580 -25.83 11.18 -45.43
CA THR A 580 -26.84 12.23 -45.57
C THR A 580 -28.25 11.67 -45.77
N GLU A 581 -28.40 10.45 -46.28
CA GLU A 581 -29.68 9.74 -46.40
C GLU A 581 -30.36 9.43 -45.05
N ARG A 582 -29.59 9.38 -43.96
CA ARG A 582 -30.12 9.12 -42.62
C ARG A 582 -30.64 10.38 -41.93
N LEU A 583 -30.39 11.55 -42.51
CA LEU A 583 -30.88 12.82 -41.99
C LEU A 583 -32.27 13.14 -42.56
N PRO A 584 -33.16 13.80 -41.80
CA PRO A 584 -34.40 14.32 -42.37
C PRO A 584 -34.12 15.36 -43.48
N ALA A 585 -34.93 15.37 -44.54
CA ALA A 585 -34.72 16.21 -45.73
C ALA A 585 -34.58 17.73 -45.43
N LYS A 586 -35.14 18.19 -44.29
CA LYS A 586 -34.98 19.57 -43.81
C LYS A 586 -33.51 19.96 -43.57
N PHE A 587 -32.68 19.03 -43.12
CA PHE A 587 -31.28 19.25 -42.72
C PHE A 587 -30.26 18.95 -43.84
N ILE A 588 -30.73 18.46 -45.00
CA ILE A 588 -29.90 18.14 -46.18
C ILE A 588 -29.86 19.32 -47.18
N LYS A 589 -30.17 20.54 -46.73
CA LYS A 589 -30.12 21.71 -47.62
C LYS A 589 -28.66 22.09 -47.91
N PRO A 590 -28.30 22.44 -49.16
CA PRO A 590 -26.94 22.88 -49.50
C PRO A 590 -26.43 24.02 -48.61
N ALA A 591 -27.30 24.93 -48.19
CA ALA A 591 -26.95 26.04 -47.30
C ALA A 591 -26.48 25.56 -45.91
N VAL A 592 -27.16 24.59 -45.29
CA VAL A 592 -26.79 24.02 -43.97
C VAL A 592 -25.45 23.29 -44.05
N LEU A 593 -25.26 22.46 -45.08
CA LEU A 593 -24.02 21.71 -45.26
C LEU A 593 -22.83 22.63 -45.56
N THR A 594 -23.04 23.68 -46.35
CA THR A 594 -22.01 24.68 -46.66
C THR A 594 -21.61 25.47 -45.40
N GLU A 595 -22.59 25.82 -44.56
CA GLU A 595 -22.34 26.49 -43.29
C GLU A 595 -21.47 25.63 -42.37
N ILE A 596 -21.82 24.35 -42.19
CA ILE A 596 -21.03 23.38 -41.41
C ILE A 596 -19.59 23.30 -41.91
N LYS A 597 -19.39 23.17 -43.22
CA LYS A 597 -18.05 23.15 -43.80
C LYS A 597 -17.29 24.45 -43.51
N SER A 598 -17.90 25.59 -43.78
CA SER A 598 -17.26 26.89 -43.60
C SER A 598 -16.90 27.16 -42.14
N PHE A 599 -17.71 26.66 -41.20
CA PHE A 599 -17.47 26.79 -39.76
C PHE A 599 -16.40 25.81 -39.29
N ALA A 600 -16.52 24.52 -39.63
CA ALA A 600 -15.60 23.49 -39.17
C ALA A 600 -14.19 23.66 -39.74
N GLU A 601 -14.03 24.10 -41.00
CA GLU A 601 -12.70 24.39 -41.58
C GLU A 601 -11.99 25.58 -40.94
N ARG A 602 -12.68 26.45 -40.19
CA ARG A 602 -12.05 27.54 -39.42
C ARG A 602 -11.45 27.08 -38.10
N GLN A 603 -11.67 25.83 -37.71
CA GLN A 603 -11.25 25.28 -36.43
C GLN A 603 -9.92 24.56 -36.59
N GLY A 604 -8.93 24.90 -35.77
CA GLY A 604 -7.53 24.48 -35.97
C GLY A 604 -7.28 22.97 -35.94
N ASP A 605 -8.21 22.19 -35.37
CA ASP A 605 -8.11 20.73 -35.24
C ASP A 605 -8.76 19.97 -36.41
N VAL A 606 -9.42 20.67 -37.36
CA VAL A 606 -10.07 20.08 -38.54
C VAL A 606 -9.17 20.24 -39.76
N VAL A 607 -8.85 19.13 -40.42
CA VAL A 607 -7.98 19.10 -41.60
C VAL A 607 -8.79 19.35 -42.88
N GLN A 608 -9.94 18.69 -43.00
CA GLN A 608 -10.75 18.76 -44.21
C GLN A 608 -12.22 18.42 -43.92
N VAL A 609 -13.14 19.11 -44.61
CA VAL A 609 -14.57 18.77 -44.62
C VAL A 609 -15.03 18.50 -46.05
N THR A 610 -15.58 17.32 -46.28
CA THR A 610 -16.12 16.89 -47.58
C THR A 610 -17.63 16.83 -47.54
N ILE A 611 -18.28 17.61 -48.40
CA ILE A 611 -19.73 17.58 -48.63
C ILE A 611 -19.97 16.89 -49.98
N PRO A 612 -21.00 16.04 -50.12
CA PRO A 612 -21.39 15.49 -51.42
C PRO A 612 -21.93 16.58 -52.35
N SER A 613 -21.60 16.50 -53.65
CA SER A 613 -22.01 17.51 -54.63
C SER A 613 -23.54 17.59 -54.89
N ASN A 614 -24.31 16.57 -54.49
CA ASN A 614 -25.77 16.55 -54.65
C ASN A 614 -26.47 15.62 -53.61
N PRO A 615 -26.65 16.04 -52.35
CA PRO A 615 -27.23 15.19 -51.31
C PRO A 615 -28.77 15.18 -51.32
N PRO A 616 -29.44 14.02 -51.05
CA PRO A 616 -28.95 12.63 -50.99
C PRO A 616 -28.99 11.90 -52.36
N PRO A 617 -28.08 10.93 -52.66
CA PRO A 617 -27.15 10.19 -51.77
C PRO A 617 -25.80 10.86 -51.47
N GLY A 618 -25.19 10.63 -50.29
CA GLY A 618 -23.80 11.01 -50.01
C GLY A 618 -23.33 10.87 -48.55
N PHE A 619 -22.06 11.17 -48.31
CA PHE A 619 -21.45 11.23 -46.97
C PHE A 619 -20.93 12.64 -46.69
N LEU A 620 -21.33 13.20 -45.55
CA LEU A 620 -20.65 14.33 -44.94
C LEU A 620 -19.49 13.78 -44.11
N SER A 621 -18.25 14.11 -44.49
CA SER A 621 -17.05 13.58 -43.84
C SER A 621 -16.20 14.72 -43.27
N ILE A 622 -15.80 14.60 -42.00
CA ILE A 622 -14.88 15.53 -41.33
C ILE A 622 -13.62 14.79 -40.91
N GLU A 623 -12.48 15.22 -41.42
CA GLU A 623 -11.15 14.69 -41.08
C GLU A 623 -10.47 15.58 -40.04
N VAL A 624 -9.92 14.95 -39.01
CA VAL A 624 -9.31 15.57 -37.84
C VAL A 624 -7.79 15.32 -37.85
N ALA A 625 -7.02 16.25 -37.31
CA ALA A 625 -5.56 16.16 -37.28
C ALA A 625 -5.05 14.92 -36.53
N ASP A 626 -3.92 14.37 -36.97
CA ASP A 626 -3.31 13.19 -36.37
C ASP A 626 -2.98 13.40 -34.88
N GLY A 627 -3.37 12.42 -34.05
CA GLY A 627 -3.18 12.48 -32.60
C GLY A 627 -4.28 13.24 -31.83
N VAL A 628 -5.25 13.85 -32.53
CA VAL A 628 -6.39 14.52 -31.91
C VAL A 628 -7.62 13.60 -31.94
N SER A 629 -8.35 13.49 -30.82
CA SER A 629 -9.53 12.64 -30.73
C SER A 629 -10.70 13.25 -31.53
N PRO A 630 -11.25 12.56 -32.56
CA PRO A 630 -12.37 13.08 -33.35
C PRO A 630 -13.62 13.34 -32.50
N ARG A 631 -13.84 12.55 -31.45
CA ARG A 631 -14.93 12.74 -30.50
C ARG A 631 -14.80 14.06 -29.73
N ARG A 632 -13.58 14.43 -29.34
CA ARG A 632 -13.30 15.72 -28.68
C ARG A 632 -13.55 16.88 -29.64
N VAL A 633 -13.09 16.76 -30.88
CA VAL A 633 -13.27 17.80 -31.90
C VAL A 633 -14.75 17.99 -32.24
N MET A 634 -15.54 16.93 -32.44
CA MET A 634 -16.98 17.08 -32.72
C MET A 634 -17.74 17.73 -31.54
N LYS A 635 -17.39 17.37 -30.30
CA LYS A 635 -17.96 18.04 -29.11
C LYS A 635 -17.62 19.53 -29.07
N GLN A 636 -16.37 19.87 -29.42
CA GLN A 636 -15.91 21.25 -29.46
C GLN A 636 -16.58 22.06 -30.58
N LEU A 637 -16.78 21.48 -31.76
CA LEU A 637 -17.50 22.11 -32.86
C LEU A 637 -18.94 22.45 -32.47
N GLN A 638 -19.65 21.51 -31.84
CA GLN A 638 -21.02 21.76 -31.38
C GLN A 638 -21.06 22.85 -30.30
N SER A 639 -20.16 22.82 -29.32
CA SER A 639 -20.11 23.84 -28.25
C SER A 639 -19.64 25.22 -28.72
N ALA A 640 -18.89 25.30 -29.81
CA ALA A 640 -18.42 26.57 -30.36
C ALA A 640 -19.42 27.19 -31.34
N TYR A 641 -20.38 26.40 -31.83
CA TYR A 641 -21.44 26.86 -32.73
C TYR A 641 -22.75 27.19 -31.97
N ALA A 642 -22.99 26.53 -30.84
CA ALA A 642 -24.05 26.88 -29.89
C ALA A 642 -23.66 28.15 -29.14
#